data_AF-B8GD95-F1
#
_entry.id   AF-B8GD95-F1
#
_cell.length_a   1.000
_cell.length_b   1.000
_cell.length_c   1.000
_cell.angle_alpha   90.00
_cell.angle_beta   90.00
_cell.angle_gamma   90.00
#
_symmetry.space_group_name_H-M   'P 1'
#
loop_
_entity.id
_entity.type
_entity.pdbx_description
1 polymer ?
#
loop_
_entity_poly.entity_id
_entity_poly.type
_entity_poly.pdbx_seq_one_letter_code
_entity_poly.pdbx_strand_id
1 'polypeptide(L)'
;MYQIEWVGMTRNNFQPGSPDRIRMIVLHATAGSYPGDFKWLRQGGAPGREVSVHYYITKRGQIFQLVADHDIAWHAGVSRWEVDGRTVYGCNEVSLGIELENRNDGRDPYPPEQYAAALWLVRELVQKYHIPPNQVVRHLDISPGRKTDPAGFPWQQFLDEVFADLTAAPSLPVGDRLRQYMLDIAYRAAGSGLPSEWPFWTHARATKLGMPVASLVARPLAPRPAAAPNDRERALSLPDGTRYLVEVYARDALCAEVGADDTFRAGTPIERLSTIPASPQRMALLEAIFRAVDPVNGFQPGWAFHQYFLRHLDTLGMPISYNHRLALTAGLSFACQHFALDSLCSPVGQWQVIYRLSELRQAAAGQMVLAGLSRERADQLAHLLLDDLFALRTGCRYHPEAALVQYALTEELGAPLAPAETAVIDGIPVALMPFALDVVACRLPTPDWPLERPLPPSSPFGRLTALLSGLRSTATGIVRLSRLNGQHLSLSPMSTVPLLGPSRHGQPLIDVSLFAGDGEVRRQPIDTILIVPVPGPTGLLLPNAHIDARWHYYIDHTGMVYRLRHERFVARTARGVGRPAERLDQRALVIAVEGLLQHSSPRLRSALQALVYLLRRHFRIRVDRVQVLESAAGVPVTDRE
;
A
#
# COMPACT_ATOMS: atom_id res chain seq x y z
N MET A 1 -41.59 7.75 1.48
CA MET A 1 -40.15 8.02 1.26
C MET A 1 -39.70 8.91 2.41
N TYR A 2 -38.68 8.52 3.16
CA TYR A 2 -38.19 9.32 4.30
C TYR A 2 -37.54 10.61 3.76
N GLN A 3 -37.59 11.68 4.56
CA GLN A 3 -36.90 12.94 4.26
C GLN A 3 -35.79 13.13 5.29
N ILE A 4 -34.61 13.53 4.80
CA ILE A 4 -33.48 13.91 5.64
C ILE A 4 -33.57 15.42 5.85
N GLU A 5 -33.74 15.85 7.09
CA GLU A 5 -33.75 17.27 7.44
C GLU A 5 -32.33 17.75 7.76
N TRP A 6 -31.78 18.64 6.94
CA TRP A 6 -30.51 19.28 7.23
C TRP A 6 -30.68 20.32 8.34
N VAL A 7 -30.05 20.08 9.49
CA VAL A 7 -30.11 20.98 10.65
C VAL A 7 -28.78 21.63 10.97
N GLY A 8 -27.67 21.01 10.53
CA GLY A 8 -26.31 21.47 10.79
C GLY A 8 -25.90 21.47 12.27
N MET A 9 -24.60 21.53 12.51
CA MET A 9 -24.02 21.76 13.84
C MET A 9 -24.11 23.24 14.23
N THR A 10 -24.24 23.55 15.53
CA THR A 10 -24.09 24.94 16.02
C THR A 10 -22.64 25.30 16.36
N ARG A 11 -21.77 24.30 16.51
CA ARG A 11 -20.31 24.45 16.61
C ARG A 11 -19.62 23.52 15.62
N ASN A 12 -18.58 23.99 14.94
CA ASN A 12 -17.85 23.22 13.93
C ASN A 12 -16.91 22.17 14.55
N ASN A 13 -17.47 21.22 15.31
CA ASN A 13 -16.75 20.09 15.89
C ASN A 13 -16.71 18.92 14.90
N PHE A 14 -16.16 19.18 13.72
CA PHE A 14 -15.91 18.24 12.65
C PHE A 14 -14.73 18.76 11.83
N GLN A 15 -14.14 17.93 10.97
CA GLN A 15 -13.04 18.34 10.10
C GLN A 15 -13.48 18.31 8.63
N PRO A 16 -12.99 19.23 7.78
CA PRO A 16 -13.18 19.11 6.34
C PRO A 16 -12.68 17.77 5.82
N GLY A 17 -13.42 17.16 4.91
CA GLY A 17 -13.02 15.92 4.26
C GLY A 17 -13.45 15.83 2.80
N SER A 18 -13.39 14.64 2.23
CA SER A 18 -13.91 14.34 0.90
C SER A 18 -14.83 13.12 0.95
N PRO A 19 -15.82 12.98 0.04
CA PRO A 19 -16.66 11.78 -0.03
C PRO A 19 -15.86 10.49 -0.17
N ASP A 20 -14.69 10.56 -0.82
CA ASP A 20 -13.82 9.43 -1.14
C ASP A 20 -13.25 8.73 0.10
N ARG A 21 -13.35 9.33 1.29
CA ARG A 21 -12.90 8.71 2.55
C ARG A 21 -13.86 7.63 3.05
N ILE A 22 -15.14 7.71 2.68
CA ILE A 22 -16.21 6.94 3.30
C ILE A 22 -16.08 5.47 2.90
N ARG A 23 -15.80 4.61 3.87
CA ARG A 23 -15.73 3.15 3.73
C ARG A 23 -16.70 2.42 4.63
N MET A 24 -17.17 3.08 5.69
CA MET A 24 -17.89 2.44 6.79
C MET A 24 -19.12 3.24 7.20
N ILE A 25 -20.08 2.53 7.80
CA ILE A 25 -21.16 3.12 8.60
C ILE A 25 -21.01 2.58 10.02
N VAL A 26 -21.02 3.47 11.01
CA VAL A 26 -21.02 3.09 12.44
C VAL A 26 -22.35 3.48 13.04
N LEU A 27 -23.09 2.49 13.55
CA LEU A 27 -24.32 2.71 14.30
C LEU A 27 -24.04 2.90 15.78
N HIS A 28 -24.75 3.86 16.36
CA HIS A 28 -24.64 4.30 17.74
C HIS A 28 -26.01 4.38 18.42
N ALA A 29 -25.97 4.54 19.74
CA ALA A 29 -27.12 4.88 20.58
C ALA A 29 -26.72 6.00 21.53
N THR A 30 -27.59 6.99 21.67
CA THR A 30 -27.24 8.29 22.28
C THR A 30 -27.01 8.24 23.79
N ALA A 31 -27.45 7.17 24.45
CA ALA A 31 -27.57 7.06 25.90
C ALA A 31 -28.44 8.17 26.53
N GLY A 32 -29.40 8.69 25.75
CA GLY A 32 -30.26 9.80 26.12
C GLY A 32 -31.64 9.71 25.49
N SER A 33 -32.34 10.84 25.46
CA SER A 33 -33.68 10.95 24.88
C SER A 33 -33.92 12.33 24.27
N TYR A 34 -34.70 12.35 23.20
CA TYR A 34 -35.07 13.56 22.48
C TYR A 34 -35.90 14.49 23.38
N PRO A 35 -35.72 15.82 23.30
CA PRO A 35 -34.79 16.55 22.43
C PRO A 35 -33.41 16.82 23.06
N GLY A 36 -33.14 16.28 24.26
CA GLY A 36 -31.96 16.66 25.05
C GLY A 36 -30.65 16.16 24.44
N ASP A 37 -30.61 14.88 24.07
CA ASP A 37 -29.48 14.25 23.37
C ASP A 37 -29.22 14.88 22.00
N PHE A 38 -30.28 15.17 21.23
CA PHE A 38 -30.19 15.86 19.95
C PHE A 38 -29.55 17.25 20.12
N LYS A 39 -30.01 18.05 21.09
CA LYS A 39 -29.42 19.35 21.40
C LYS A 39 -27.95 19.23 21.78
N TRP A 40 -27.60 18.22 22.59
CA TRP A 40 -26.22 17.95 23.02
C TRP A 40 -25.30 17.59 21.84
N LEU A 41 -25.75 16.73 20.93
CA LEU A 41 -25.00 16.38 19.72
C LEU A 41 -24.87 17.57 18.78
N ARG A 42 -25.96 18.31 18.55
CA ARG A 42 -25.98 19.48 17.66
C ARG A 42 -25.05 20.61 18.13
N GLN A 43 -24.88 20.78 19.44
CA GLN A 43 -23.94 21.75 19.99
C GLN A 43 -22.47 21.31 19.99
N GLY A 44 -22.19 20.08 19.58
CA GLY A 44 -20.83 19.55 19.53
C GLY A 44 -20.34 18.95 20.85
N GLY A 45 -21.23 18.62 21.78
CA GLY A 45 -20.87 18.15 23.13
C GLY A 45 -20.52 19.28 24.10
N ALA A 46 -19.52 19.05 24.95
CA ALA A 46 -18.98 20.03 25.89
C ALA A 46 -17.46 20.16 25.77
N PRO A 47 -16.85 21.25 26.24
CA PRO A 47 -15.39 21.40 26.26
C PRO A 47 -14.71 20.19 26.91
N GLY A 48 -13.73 19.60 26.21
CA GLY A 48 -13.02 18.39 26.63
C GLY A 48 -13.79 17.08 26.38
N ARG A 49 -14.98 17.15 25.78
CA ARG A 49 -15.83 16.03 25.34
C ARG A 49 -16.52 16.40 24.02
N GLU A 50 -15.75 16.93 23.08
CA GLU A 50 -16.24 17.32 21.77
C GLU A 50 -16.67 16.09 20.97
N VAL A 51 -17.88 16.14 20.41
CA VAL A 51 -18.46 15.05 19.63
C VAL A 51 -19.31 15.61 18.49
N SER A 52 -19.47 14.83 17.43
CA SER A 52 -20.45 15.12 16.37
C SER A 52 -20.80 13.83 15.63
N VAL A 53 -21.91 13.84 14.91
CA VAL A 53 -22.42 12.71 14.14
C VAL A 53 -22.96 13.21 12.79
N HIS A 54 -22.99 12.37 11.76
CA HIS A 54 -23.57 12.77 10.48
C HIS A 54 -25.09 12.78 10.57
N TYR A 55 -25.68 11.70 11.10
CA TYR A 55 -27.13 11.54 11.19
C TYR A 55 -27.60 11.21 12.60
N TYR A 56 -28.81 11.68 12.94
CA TYR A 56 -29.53 11.36 14.16
C TYR A 56 -30.95 10.89 13.82
N ILE A 57 -31.43 9.83 14.46
CA ILE A 57 -32.77 9.26 14.23
C ILE A 57 -33.57 9.18 15.54
N THR A 58 -34.71 9.89 15.59
CA THR A 58 -35.63 9.87 16.74
C THR A 58 -36.37 8.54 16.86
N LYS A 59 -37.00 8.29 18.03
CA LYS A 59 -37.93 7.17 18.25
C LYS A 59 -39.11 7.16 17.27
N ARG A 60 -39.48 8.32 16.70
CA ARG A 60 -40.55 8.51 15.70
C ARG A 60 -40.06 8.35 14.25
N GLY A 61 -38.80 7.96 14.03
CA GLY A 61 -38.23 7.76 12.70
C GLY A 61 -37.90 9.04 11.93
N GLN A 62 -37.81 10.20 12.60
CA GLN A 62 -37.35 11.43 11.97
C GLN A 62 -35.82 11.40 11.82
N ILE A 63 -35.32 11.75 10.63
CA ILE A 63 -33.88 11.71 10.31
C ILE A 63 -33.36 13.14 10.17
N PHE A 64 -32.41 13.51 11.02
CA PHE A 64 -31.73 14.80 10.97
C PHE A 64 -30.27 14.61 10.54
N GLN A 65 -29.78 15.49 9.66
CA GLN A 65 -28.38 15.54 9.27
C GLN A 65 -27.67 16.75 9.90
N LEU A 66 -26.60 16.48 10.64
CA LEU A 66 -25.84 17.48 11.40
C LEU A 66 -24.50 17.82 10.74
N VAL A 67 -23.82 16.82 10.17
CA VAL A 67 -22.55 16.97 9.45
C VAL A 67 -22.71 16.44 8.02
N ALA A 68 -22.12 17.14 7.06
CA ALA A 68 -22.16 16.73 5.64
C ALA A 68 -21.37 15.44 5.45
N ASP A 69 -21.81 14.57 4.53
CA ASP A 69 -21.19 13.26 4.32
C ASP A 69 -19.68 13.37 4.04
N HIS A 70 -19.27 14.39 3.28
CA HIS A 70 -17.86 14.60 2.92
C HIS A 70 -16.99 15.01 4.12
N ASP A 71 -17.55 15.69 5.11
CA ASP A 71 -16.83 16.12 6.30
C ASP A 71 -16.68 14.98 7.31
N ILE A 72 -15.70 15.07 8.20
CA ILE A 72 -15.37 14.04 9.20
C ILE A 72 -15.99 14.41 10.55
N ALA A 73 -17.08 13.76 10.91
CA ALA A 73 -17.67 13.85 12.25
C ALA A 73 -16.85 13.09 13.31
N TRP A 74 -16.98 13.48 14.58
CA TRP A 74 -16.23 12.95 15.72
C TRP A 74 -17.09 12.01 16.58
N HIS A 75 -17.36 10.80 16.08
CA HIS A 75 -18.30 9.85 16.70
C HIS A 75 -17.63 8.56 17.23
N ALA A 76 -16.63 8.03 16.54
CA ALA A 76 -15.98 6.76 16.84
C ALA A 76 -14.91 6.85 17.95
N GLY A 77 -14.17 7.97 18.03
CA GLY A 77 -13.08 8.13 18.99
C GLY A 77 -11.95 7.08 18.83
N VAL A 78 -11.31 6.68 19.93
CA VAL A 78 -10.29 5.61 19.93
C VAL A 78 -10.94 4.29 19.53
N SER A 79 -10.64 3.85 18.31
CA SER A 79 -11.31 2.74 17.63
C SER A 79 -10.35 2.03 16.66
N ARG A 80 -10.66 0.78 16.31
CA ARG A 80 -9.90 -0.03 15.34
C ARG A 80 -10.85 -0.95 14.56
N TRP A 81 -10.65 -1.05 13.24
CA TRP A 81 -11.37 -2.02 12.40
C TRP A 81 -10.53 -2.43 11.18
N GLU A 82 -10.86 -3.56 10.56
CA GLU A 82 -10.28 -3.98 9.27
C GLU A 82 -11.09 -3.38 8.12
N VAL A 83 -10.45 -2.52 7.32
CA VAL A 83 -11.06 -1.86 6.16
C VAL A 83 -10.21 -2.19 4.94
N ASP A 84 -10.81 -2.78 3.91
CA ASP A 84 -10.13 -3.18 2.67
C ASP A 84 -8.86 -4.04 2.89
N GLY A 85 -8.88 -4.89 3.93
CA GLY A 85 -7.76 -5.77 4.28
C GLY A 85 -6.61 -5.08 5.01
N ARG A 86 -6.83 -3.87 5.53
CA ARG A 86 -5.87 -3.12 6.37
C ARG A 86 -6.51 -2.75 7.70
N THR A 87 -5.74 -2.87 8.78
CA THR A 87 -6.14 -2.30 10.06
C THR A 87 -6.15 -0.78 9.99
N VAL A 88 -7.30 -0.16 10.25
CA VAL A 88 -7.46 1.29 10.48
C VAL A 88 -7.54 1.56 11.98
N TYR A 89 -6.80 2.57 12.46
CA TYR A 89 -6.90 3.10 13.81
C TYR A 89 -7.53 4.49 13.75
N GLY A 90 -8.61 4.72 14.51
CA GLY A 90 -9.39 5.96 14.45
C GLY A 90 -10.39 5.96 13.28
N CYS A 91 -11.50 5.22 13.43
CA CYS A 91 -12.45 4.99 12.35
C CYS A 91 -13.19 6.25 11.85
N ASN A 92 -13.19 7.37 12.60
CA ASN A 92 -13.82 8.64 12.17
C ASN A 92 -13.46 9.03 10.74
N GLU A 93 -12.18 8.92 10.38
CA GLU A 93 -11.66 9.35 9.07
C GLU A 93 -12.33 8.61 7.91
N VAL A 94 -12.78 7.37 8.14
CA VAL A 94 -13.31 6.49 7.10
C VAL A 94 -14.79 6.14 7.27
N SER A 95 -15.49 6.74 8.25
CA SER A 95 -16.87 6.35 8.58
C SER A 95 -17.90 7.48 8.51
N LEU A 96 -19.15 7.09 8.28
CA LEU A 96 -20.34 7.85 8.61
C LEU A 96 -20.93 7.33 9.93
N GLY A 97 -20.96 8.18 10.96
CA GLY A 97 -21.71 7.90 12.19
C GLY A 97 -23.22 8.17 12.07
N ILE A 98 -24.03 7.26 12.60
CA ILE A 98 -25.49 7.38 12.74
C ILE A 98 -25.87 7.12 14.20
N GLU A 99 -26.51 8.09 14.84
CA GLU A 99 -26.98 8.01 16.23
C GLU A 99 -28.49 7.71 16.29
N LEU A 100 -28.86 6.70 17.07
CA LEU A 100 -30.25 6.37 17.35
C LEU A 100 -30.63 6.88 18.75
N GLU A 101 -31.73 7.62 18.85
CA GLU A 101 -32.32 7.99 20.15
C GLU A 101 -32.60 6.73 20.97
N ASN A 102 -31.81 6.49 22.02
CA ASN A 102 -31.97 5.35 22.90
C ASN A 102 -31.16 5.53 24.20
N ARG A 103 -31.69 5.05 25.33
CA ARG A 103 -30.99 5.06 26.64
C ARG A 103 -29.79 4.12 26.73
N ASN A 104 -29.62 3.21 25.76
CA ASN A 104 -28.52 2.28 25.64
C ASN A 104 -28.34 1.34 26.86
N ASP A 105 -29.43 1.03 27.56
CA ASP A 105 -29.47 0.15 28.74
C ASP A 105 -29.85 -1.30 28.39
N GLY A 106 -30.06 -1.58 27.10
CA GLY A 106 -30.51 -2.88 26.58
C GLY A 106 -31.99 -3.19 26.85
N ARG A 107 -32.75 -2.26 27.44
CA ARG A 107 -34.18 -2.41 27.77
C ARG A 107 -35.06 -1.38 27.06
N ASP A 108 -34.54 -0.18 26.81
CA ASP A 108 -35.21 0.83 26.01
C ASP A 108 -35.37 0.35 24.56
N PRO A 109 -36.59 0.10 24.08
CA PRO A 109 -36.82 -0.54 22.78
C PRO A 109 -36.47 0.40 21.63
N TYR A 110 -36.10 -0.16 20.49
CA TYR A 110 -36.05 0.55 19.20
C TYR A 110 -37.40 0.38 18.49
N PRO A 111 -38.28 1.40 18.45
CA PRO A 111 -39.61 1.26 17.90
C PRO A 111 -39.57 0.96 16.39
N PRO A 112 -40.63 0.33 15.83
CA PRO A 112 -40.67 -0.01 14.41
C PRO A 112 -40.40 1.19 13.47
N GLU A 113 -40.87 2.39 13.83
CA GLU A 113 -40.67 3.62 13.05
C GLU A 113 -39.19 4.04 12.99
N GLN A 114 -38.49 4.00 14.14
CA GLN A 114 -37.06 4.28 14.23
C GLN A 114 -36.23 3.24 13.49
N TYR A 115 -36.58 1.95 13.66
CA TYR A 115 -35.92 0.85 12.99
C TYR A 115 -36.06 0.95 11.47
N ALA A 116 -37.27 1.21 10.97
CA ALA A 116 -37.53 1.37 9.54
C ALA A 116 -36.81 2.60 8.94
N ALA A 117 -36.71 3.70 9.69
CA ALA A 117 -35.94 4.88 9.30
C ALA A 117 -34.43 4.59 9.22
N ALA A 118 -33.88 3.87 10.21
CA ALA A 118 -32.50 3.43 10.21
C ALA A 118 -32.21 2.49 9.04
N LEU A 119 -33.12 1.55 8.77
CA LEU A 119 -33.00 0.59 7.69
C LEU A 119 -32.96 1.29 6.33
N TRP A 120 -33.91 2.21 6.11
CA TRP A 120 -33.93 3.02 4.90
C TRP A 120 -32.65 3.84 4.74
N LEU A 121 -32.22 4.57 5.78
CA LEU A 121 -31.05 5.44 5.70
C LEU A 121 -29.77 4.65 5.41
N VAL A 122 -29.56 3.55 6.13
CA VAL A 122 -28.37 2.72 5.94
C VAL A 122 -28.36 2.11 4.54
N ARG A 123 -29.52 1.69 4.01
CA ARG A 123 -29.61 1.20 2.62
C ARG A 123 -29.23 2.26 1.59
N GLU A 124 -29.74 3.48 1.73
CA GLU A 124 -29.39 4.59 0.83
C GLU A 124 -27.88 4.88 0.87
N LEU A 125 -27.28 4.92 2.07
CA LEU A 125 -25.85 5.19 2.24
C LEU A 125 -24.98 4.03 1.74
N VAL A 126 -25.37 2.78 1.99
CA VAL A 126 -24.70 1.58 1.49
C VAL A 126 -24.67 1.58 -0.03
N GLN A 127 -25.80 1.89 -0.68
CA GLN A 127 -25.88 1.98 -2.15
C GLN A 127 -25.03 3.15 -2.68
N LYS A 128 -25.18 4.34 -2.09
CA LYS A 128 -24.49 5.56 -2.52
C LYS A 128 -22.97 5.42 -2.45
N TYR A 129 -22.46 4.80 -1.38
CA TYR A 129 -21.03 4.69 -1.10
C TYR A 129 -20.43 3.30 -1.33
N HIS A 130 -21.22 2.36 -1.85
CA HIS A 130 -20.80 0.98 -2.13
C HIS A 130 -20.17 0.28 -0.91
N ILE A 131 -20.78 0.47 0.26
CA ILE A 131 -20.26 -0.03 1.55
C ILE A 131 -20.61 -1.51 1.70
N PRO A 132 -19.64 -2.43 1.80
CA PRO A 132 -19.92 -3.85 1.92
C PRO A 132 -20.43 -4.21 3.34
N PRO A 133 -21.11 -5.37 3.50
CA PRO A 133 -21.71 -5.75 4.78
C PRO A 133 -20.78 -5.74 5.99
N ASN A 134 -19.51 -6.12 5.81
CA ASN A 134 -18.50 -6.14 6.87
C ASN A 134 -18.00 -4.75 7.30
N GLN A 135 -18.49 -3.67 6.66
CA GLN A 135 -18.16 -2.29 6.98
C GLN A 135 -19.35 -1.49 7.52
N VAL A 136 -20.51 -2.14 7.67
CA VAL A 136 -21.61 -1.64 8.50
C VAL A 136 -21.43 -2.28 9.88
N VAL A 137 -21.09 -1.47 10.88
CA VAL A 137 -20.63 -1.95 12.20
C VAL A 137 -21.31 -1.19 13.33
N ARG A 138 -21.24 -1.77 14.54
CA ARG A 138 -21.64 -1.09 15.78
C ARG A 138 -20.44 -0.40 16.42
N HIS A 139 -20.70 0.60 17.25
CA HIS A 139 -19.63 1.24 18.02
C HIS A 139 -18.88 0.27 18.93
N LEU A 140 -19.60 -0.70 19.52
CA LEU A 140 -19.00 -1.76 20.33
C LEU A 140 -18.04 -2.66 19.54
N ASP A 141 -18.27 -2.85 18.23
CA ASP A 141 -17.44 -3.72 17.39
C ASP A 141 -16.06 -3.08 17.15
N ILE A 142 -16.04 -1.78 16.88
CA ILE A 142 -14.80 -1.01 16.62
C ILE A 142 -14.08 -0.55 17.91
N SER A 143 -14.68 -0.74 19.08
CA SER A 143 -14.17 -0.27 20.38
C SER A 143 -14.51 -1.21 21.53
N PRO A 144 -14.11 -2.50 21.42
CA PRO A 144 -14.46 -3.52 22.40
C PRO A 144 -13.92 -3.15 23.80
N GLY A 145 -14.77 -3.30 24.81
CA GLY A 145 -14.45 -2.98 26.21
C GLY A 145 -14.57 -1.50 26.59
N ARG A 146 -14.60 -0.57 25.61
CA ARG A 146 -14.81 0.88 25.86
C ARG A 146 -16.27 1.29 25.63
N LYS A 147 -16.94 0.69 24.65
CA LYS A 147 -18.28 1.06 24.19
C LYS A 147 -19.22 -0.14 24.18
N THR A 148 -20.49 0.13 24.41
CA THR A 148 -21.57 -0.89 24.48
C THR A 148 -22.72 -0.61 23.52
N ASP A 149 -22.73 0.55 22.85
CA ASP A 149 -23.76 0.95 21.91
C ASP A 149 -23.65 0.26 20.54
N PRO A 150 -24.79 -0.01 19.87
CA PRO A 150 -26.18 0.16 20.32
C PRO A 150 -26.72 -1.09 21.05
N ALA A 151 -26.87 -1.01 22.37
CA ALA A 151 -27.30 -2.13 23.22
C ALA A 151 -28.78 -2.47 22.99
N GLY A 152 -29.08 -3.76 22.79
CA GLY A 152 -30.45 -4.25 22.56
C GLY A 152 -30.97 -4.05 21.14
N PHE A 153 -30.17 -3.48 20.22
CA PHE A 153 -30.54 -3.35 18.82
C PHE A 153 -30.52 -4.73 18.11
N PRO A 154 -31.55 -5.08 17.31
CA PRO A 154 -31.62 -6.37 16.61
C PRO A 154 -30.66 -6.42 15.41
N TRP A 155 -29.37 -6.49 15.71
CA TRP A 155 -28.29 -6.25 14.75
C TRP A 155 -28.25 -7.22 13.57
N GLN A 156 -28.35 -8.52 13.82
CA GLN A 156 -28.25 -9.51 12.74
C GLN A 156 -29.41 -9.37 11.75
N GLN A 157 -30.63 -9.26 12.28
CA GLN A 157 -31.83 -9.00 11.48
C GLN A 157 -31.70 -7.70 10.67
N PHE A 158 -31.23 -6.63 11.31
CA PHE A 158 -31.01 -5.35 10.64
C PHE A 158 -30.02 -5.46 9.48
N LEU A 159 -28.86 -6.09 9.70
CA LEU A 159 -27.88 -6.30 8.63
C LEU A 159 -28.46 -7.15 7.50
N ASP A 160 -29.12 -8.25 7.82
CA ASP A 160 -29.74 -9.12 6.81
C ASP A 160 -30.77 -8.33 5.97
N GLU A 161 -31.59 -7.48 6.60
CA GLU A 161 -32.58 -6.63 5.93
C GLU A 161 -31.97 -5.45 5.17
N VAL A 162 -30.87 -4.86 5.63
CA VAL A 162 -30.15 -3.81 4.87
C VAL A 162 -29.73 -4.35 3.52
N PHE A 163 -29.21 -5.58 3.50
CA PHE A 163 -28.69 -6.20 2.28
C PHE A 163 -29.70 -7.12 1.56
N ALA A 164 -30.90 -7.32 2.11
CA ALA A 164 -31.99 -8.02 1.44
C ALA A 164 -32.44 -7.26 0.18
N ASP A 165 -32.51 -7.91 -0.96
CA ASP A 165 -32.96 -7.33 -2.24
C ASP A 165 -32.15 -6.13 -2.78
N LEU A 166 -31.07 -5.72 -2.09
CA LEU A 166 -29.96 -5.08 -2.80
C LEU A 166 -29.47 -6.19 -3.72
N THR A 167 -29.89 -6.17 -5.00
CA THR A 167 -29.33 -7.05 -6.00
C THR A 167 -27.83 -6.90 -5.84
N ALA A 168 -27.16 -7.91 -5.27
CA ALA A 168 -25.72 -8.00 -5.38
C ALA A 168 -25.51 -7.85 -6.88
N ALA A 169 -24.94 -6.72 -7.31
CA ALA A 169 -24.58 -6.53 -8.70
C ALA A 169 -23.93 -7.86 -9.10
N PRO A 170 -24.47 -8.57 -10.11
CA PRO A 170 -24.14 -9.96 -10.33
C PRO A 170 -22.63 -10.05 -10.27
N SER A 171 -22.16 -10.83 -9.30
CA SER A 171 -20.76 -10.77 -8.91
C SER A 171 -19.97 -11.03 -10.18
N LEU A 172 -19.23 -10.03 -10.67
CA LEU A 172 -18.49 -10.12 -11.92
C LEU A 172 -17.70 -11.45 -11.89
N PRO A 173 -17.64 -12.25 -12.97
CA PRO A 173 -16.78 -13.43 -13.00
C PRO A 173 -15.40 -13.12 -12.40
N VAL A 174 -14.75 -14.08 -11.70
CA VAL A 174 -13.48 -13.84 -10.98
C VAL A 174 -12.44 -13.09 -11.83
N GLY A 175 -12.37 -13.40 -13.13
CA GLY A 175 -11.49 -12.71 -14.07
C GLY A 175 -11.85 -11.24 -14.34
N ASP A 176 -13.13 -10.90 -14.29
CA ASP A 176 -13.64 -9.54 -14.46
C ASP A 176 -13.43 -8.70 -13.19
N ARG A 177 -13.56 -9.30 -11.99
CA ARG A 177 -13.15 -8.65 -10.74
C ARG A 177 -11.65 -8.41 -10.68
N LEU A 178 -10.83 -9.41 -11.01
CA LEU A 178 -9.37 -9.21 -11.10
C LEU A 178 -9.03 -8.10 -12.09
N ARG A 179 -9.68 -8.08 -13.27
CA ARG A 179 -9.52 -7.01 -14.25
C ARG A 179 -9.85 -5.64 -13.66
N GLN A 180 -10.94 -5.52 -12.91
CA GLN A 180 -11.33 -4.27 -12.25
C GLN A 180 -10.28 -3.81 -11.23
N TYR A 181 -9.78 -4.71 -10.38
CA TYR A 181 -8.72 -4.40 -9.41
C TYR A 181 -7.40 -3.99 -10.10
N MET A 182 -7.05 -4.66 -11.19
CA MET A 182 -5.87 -4.32 -11.99
C MET A 182 -6.01 -2.96 -12.68
N LEU A 183 -7.21 -2.61 -13.15
CA LEU A 183 -7.46 -1.27 -13.67
C LEU A 183 -7.43 -0.20 -12.58
N ASP A 184 -8.05 -0.47 -11.43
CA ASP A 184 -8.07 0.45 -10.29
C ASP A 184 -6.65 0.82 -9.82
N ILE A 185 -5.77 -0.18 -9.64
CA ILE A 185 -4.38 0.10 -9.23
C ILE A 185 -3.61 0.92 -10.28
N ALA A 186 -3.85 0.72 -11.57
CA ALA A 186 -3.23 1.53 -12.63
C ALA A 186 -3.73 2.99 -12.61
N TYR A 187 -5.04 3.20 -12.51
CA TYR A 187 -5.62 4.55 -12.44
C TYR A 187 -5.17 5.29 -11.19
N ARG A 188 -5.11 4.61 -10.03
CA ARG A 188 -4.58 5.20 -8.79
C ARG A 188 -3.11 5.56 -8.90
N ALA A 189 -2.30 4.71 -9.54
CA ALA A 189 -0.89 5.00 -9.79
C ALA A 189 -0.69 6.24 -10.68
N ALA A 190 -1.63 6.52 -11.58
CA ALA A 190 -1.66 7.74 -12.38
C ALA A 190 -2.19 8.97 -11.60
N GLY A 191 -2.69 8.81 -10.38
CA GLY A 191 -3.28 9.89 -9.58
C GLY A 191 -4.77 10.13 -9.86
N SER A 192 -5.49 9.15 -10.40
CA SER A 192 -6.92 9.27 -10.72
C SER A 192 -7.75 8.08 -10.23
N GLY A 193 -9.07 8.21 -10.25
CA GLY A 193 -10.00 7.08 -10.07
C GLY A 193 -10.36 6.46 -11.41
N LEU A 194 -10.67 5.16 -11.43
CA LEU A 194 -11.18 4.45 -12.61
C LEU A 194 -12.60 4.95 -12.95
N PRO A 195 -12.83 5.63 -14.09
CA PRO A 195 -14.15 6.12 -14.46
C PRO A 195 -15.02 4.99 -15.02
N SER A 196 -16.30 4.99 -14.67
CA SER A 196 -17.28 4.06 -15.24
C SER A 196 -17.53 4.40 -16.71
N GLU A 197 -17.56 3.39 -17.57
CA GLU A 197 -17.87 3.52 -19.01
C GLU A 197 -17.05 4.59 -19.77
N TRP A 198 -15.77 4.71 -19.41
CA TRP A 198 -14.91 5.78 -19.91
C TRP A 198 -14.54 5.65 -21.40
N PRO A 199 -14.92 6.62 -22.28
CA PRO A 199 -14.64 6.53 -23.72
C PRO A 199 -13.14 6.55 -24.04
N PHE A 200 -12.34 7.30 -23.29
CA PHE A 200 -10.89 7.38 -23.48
C PHE A 200 -10.21 6.04 -23.17
N TRP A 201 -10.64 5.33 -22.13
CA TRP A 201 -10.16 3.97 -21.86
C TRP A 201 -10.46 3.01 -23.01
N THR A 202 -11.69 3.08 -23.54
CA THR A 202 -12.10 2.27 -24.69
C THR A 202 -11.23 2.55 -25.91
N HIS A 203 -10.97 3.83 -26.19
CA HIS A 203 -10.09 4.25 -27.29
C HIS A 203 -8.64 3.82 -27.06
N ALA A 204 -8.10 4.03 -25.86
CA ALA A 204 -6.73 3.66 -25.49
C ALA A 204 -6.50 2.15 -25.61
N ARG A 205 -7.49 1.33 -25.24
CA ARG A 205 -7.43 -0.12 -25.41
C ARG A 205 -7.44 -0.52 -26.88
N ALA A 206 -8.33 0.07 -27.69
CA ALA A 206 -8.42 -0.20 -29.11
C ALA A 206 -7.12 0.16 -29.86
N THR A 207 -6.45 1.23 -29.42
CA THR A 207 -5.21 1.75 -30.02
C THR A 207 -3.93 1.29 -29.29
N LYS A 208 -4.06 0.43 -28.27
CA LYS A 208 -2.96 -0.18 -27.50
C LYS A 208 -2.00 0.83 -26.84
N LEU A 209 -2.54 1.90 -26.26
CA LEU A 209 -1.73 2.97 -25.67
C LEU A 209 -1.09 2.64 -24.30
N GLY A 210 -1.44 1.50 -23.71
CA GLY A 210 -0.96 1.09 -22.39
C GLY A 210 -1.87 1.55 -21.24
N MET A 211 -1.30 1.66 -20.05
CA MET A 211 -1.98 2.13 -18.84
C MET A 211 -1.93 3.66 -18.74
N PRO A 212 -2.85 4.29 -17.98
CA PRO A 212 -2.71 5.70 -17.62
C PRO A 212 -1.43 5.90 -16.79
N VAL A 213 -0.70 6.98 -17.03
CA VAL A 213 0.60 7.25 -16.37
C VAL A 213 0.66 8.57 -15.62
N ALA A 214 -0.23 9.50 -15.94
CA ALA A 214 -0.35 10.77 -15.24
C ALA A 214 -1.80 11.30 -15.30
N SER A 215 -2.22 11.98 -14.24
CA SER A 215 -3.47 12.73 -14.18
C SER A 215 -3.15 14.23 -14.18
N LEU A 216 -3.92 14.98 -14.95
CA LEU A 216 -3.83 16.45 -15.00
C LEU A 216 -4.71 17.11 -13.92
N VAL A 217 -5.47 16.30 -13.18
CA VAL A 217 -6.28 16.71 -12.04
C VAL A 217 -5.47 16.45 -10.77
N ALA A 218 -5.12 17.51 -10.03
CA ALA A 218 -4.44 17.36 -8.76
C ALA A 218 -5.39 16.73 -7.72
N ARG A 219 -5.20 15.44 -7.42
CA ARG A 219 -5.84 14.79 -6.27
C ARG A 219 -4.78 14.20 -5.33
N PRO A 220 -5.01 14.23 -4.00
CA PRO A 220 -4.14 13.52 -3.08
C PRO A 220 -4.10 12.03 -3.41
N LEU A 221 -2.91 11.42 -3.29
CA LEU A 221 -2.74 9.97 -3.31
C LEU A 221 -3.50 9.37 -2.10
N ALA A 222 -4.76 8.98 -2.30
CA ALA A 222 -5.56 8.31 -1.28
C ALA A 222 -5.45 6.78 -1.41
N PRO A 223 -5.57 6.01 -0.30
CA PRO A 223 -5.33 4.57 -0.31
C PRO A 223 -6.36 3.72 -1.10
N ARG A 224 -7.46 4.28 -1.63
CA ARG A 224 -8.29 3.76 -2.78
C ARG A 224 -9.55 4.60 -3.04
N PRO A 225 -10.29 4.33 -4.14
CA PRO A 225 -10.30 5.23 -5.28
C PRO A 225 -10.82 6.61 -4.87
N ALA A 226 -10.10 7.66 -5.26
CA ALA A 226 -10.75 8.94 -5.41
C ALA A 226 -11.92 8.72 -6.39
N ALA A 227 -13.15 9.17 -6.12
CA ALA A 227 -14.25 9.07 -7.08
C ALA A 227 -13.74 9.58 -8.42
N ALA A 228 -13.88 8.80 -9.49
CA ALA A 228 -13.31 9.18 -10.78
C ALA A 228 -13.72 10.62 -11.09
N PRO A 229 -12.76 11.51 -11.41
CA PRO A 229 -13.12 12.90 -11.65
C PRO A 229 -14.11 12.97 -12.80
N ASN A 230 -15.16 13.76 -12.61
CA ASN A 230 -16.15 13.98 -13.66
C ASN A 230 -15.54 14.85 -14.78
N ASP A 231 -16.24 14.98 -15.91
CA ASP A 231 -15.73 15.71 -17.07
C ASP A 231 -15.33 17.16 -16.73
N ARG A 232 -16.14 17.84 -15.91
CA ARG A 232 -15.86 19.22 -15.43
C ARG A 232 -14.55 19.33 -14.69
N GLU A 233 -14.24 18.36 -13.85
CA GLU A 233 -13.00 18.33 -13.08
C GLU A 233 -11.78 17.99 -13.94
N ARG A 234 -11.98 17.36 -15.10
CA ARG A 234 -10.93 16.97 -16.06
C ARG A 234 -10.70 18.01 -17.15
N ALA A 235 -11.63 18.94 -17.35
CA ALA A 235 -11.58 19.90 -18.44
C ALA A 235 -10.48 20.95 -18.21
N LEU A 236 -9.61 21.09 -19.21
CA LEU A 236 -8.52 22.06 -19.27
C LEU A 236 -8.89 23.18 -20.22
N SER A 237 -8.71 24.43 -19.77
CA SER A 237 -8.83 25.60 -20.63
C SER A 237 -7.49 25.89 -21.30
N LEU A 238 -7.47 25.90 -22.63
CA LEU A 238 -6.33 26.37 -23.40
C LEU A 238 -6.32 27.91 -23.48
N PRO A 239 -5.17 28.54 -23.81
CA PRO A 239 -5.06 30.00 -23.88
C PRO A 239 -6.00 30.68 -24.89
N ASP A 240 -6.47 29.94 -25.91
CA ASP A 240 -7.42 30.41 -26.91
C ASP A 240 -8.89 30.32 -26.46
N GLY A 241 -9.13 29.82 -25.24
CA GLY A 241 -10.46 29.65 -24.65
C GLY A 241 -11.12 28.31 -24.96
N THR A 242 -10.52 27.48 -25.82
CA THR A 242 -11.03 26.14 -26.12
C THR A 242 -10.78 25.21 -24.94
N ARG A 243 -11.72 24.28 -24.70
CA ARG A 243 -11.71 23.41 -23.52
C ARG A 243 -11.51 21.96 -23.94
N TYR A 244 -10.62 21.26 -23.25
CA TYR A 244 -10.22 19.89 -23.59
C TYR A 244 -10.29 18.96 -22.39
N LEU A 245 -10.75 17.74 -22.62
CA LEU A 245 -10.42 16.60 -21.77
C LEU A 245 -9.11 16.00 -22.26
N VAL A 246 -8.19 15.73 -21.35
CA VAL A 246 -6.90 15.13 -21.67
C VAL A 246 -6.60 14.00 -20.70
N GLU A 247 -6.20 12.85 -21.23
CA GLU A 247 -5.76 11.71 -20.43
C GLU A 247 -4.47 11.13 -20.98
N VAL A 248 -3.50 10.94 -20.08
CA VAL A 248 -2.12 10.59 -20.45
C VAL A 248 -1.91 9.10 -20.25
N TYR A 249 -1.78 8.37 -21.37
CA TYR A 249 -1.43 6.94 -21.39
C TYR A 249 0.06 6.76 -21.70
N ALA A 250 0.57 5.56 -21.47
CA ALA A 250 2.00 5.31 -21.62
C ALA A 250 2.58 5.66 -22.99
N ARG A 251 1.91 5.31 -24.09
CA ARG A 251 2.40 5.60 -25.45
C ARG A 251 2.03 6.99 -25.94
N ASP A 252 0.91 7.53 -25.49
CA ASP A 252 0.36 8.76 -26.05
C ASP A 252 -0.63 9.42 -25.07
N ALA A 253 -0.94 10.69 -25.30
CA ALA A 253 -2.06 11.35 -24.64
C ALA A 253 -3.27 11.38 -25.58
N LEU A 254 -4.45 11.17 -25.02
CA LEU A 254 -5.72 11.34 -25.70
C LEU A 254 -6.30 12.70 -25.35
N CYS A 255 -6.87 13.38 -26.35
CA CYS A 255 -7.46 14.70 -26.21
C CYS A 255 -8.84 14.72 -26.89
N ALA A 256 -9.82 15.38 -26.27
CA ALA A 256 -11.11 15.64 -26.89
C ALA A 256 -11.63 17.02 -26.48
N GLU A 257 -12.11 17.80 -27.44
CA GLU A 257 -12.72 19.10 -27.17
C GLU A 257 -14.08 18.93 -26.45
N VAL A 258 -14.36 19.79 -25.46
CA VAL A 258 -15.64 19.80 -24.75
C VAL A 258 -16.35 21.13 -24.92
N GLY A 259 -17.69 21.09 -24.81
CA GLY A 259 -18.52 22.27 -24.89
C GLY A 259 -18.32 23.21 -23.71
N ALA A 260 -18.97 24.37 -23.75
CA ALA A 260 -18.90 25.39 -22.69
C ALA A 260 -19.40 24.92 -21.31
N ASP A 261 -20.11 23.79 -21.25
CA ASP A 261 -20.60 23.15 -20.02
C ASP A 261 -19.62 22.11 -19.44
N ASP A 262 -18.45 21.95 -20.07
CA ASP A 262 -17.39 21.00 -19.75
C ASP A 262 -17.81 19.53 -19.84
N THR A 263 -18.82 19.22 -20.64
CA THR A 263 -19.31 17.85 -20.81
C THR A 263 -18.77 17.19 -22.06
N PHE A 264 -18.34 15.93 -21.95
CA PHE A 264 -18.03 15.11 -23.11
C PHE A 264 -19.33 14.71 -23.81
N ARG A 265 -19.41 14.94 -25.12
CA ARG A 265 -20.58 14.58 -25.93
C ARG A 265 -20.28 13.31 -26.71
N ALA A 266 -21.25 12.38 -26.72
CA ALA A 266 -21.14 11.17 -27.51
C ALA A 266 -20.94 11.53 -28.99
N GLY A 267 -19.91 10.94 -29.62
CA GLY A 267 -19.52 11.22 -31.00
C GLY A 267 -18.47 12.32 -31.17
N THR A 268 -18.08 13.02 -30.10
CA THR A 268 -16.91 13.91 -30.14
C THR A 268 -15.65 13.11 -30.49
N PRO A 269 -14.86 13.54 -31.49
CA PRO A 269 -13.61 12.88 -31.84
C PRO A 269 -12.63 12.84 -30.66
N ILE A 270 -12.04 11.67 -30.43
CA ILE A 270 -10.92 11.50 -29.50
C ILE A 270 -9.65 11.41 -30.35
N GLU A 271 -8.77 12.40 -30.21
CA GLU A 271 -7.54 12.52 -30.96
C GLU A 271 -6.33 12.12 -30.13
N ARG A 272 -5.27 11.64 -30.79
CA ARG A 272 -3.98 11.40 -30.15
C ARG A 272 -3.12 12.65 -30.24
N LEU A 273 -2.41 12.98 -29.17
CA LEU A 273 -1.47 14.11 -29.15
C LEU A 273 -0.42 13.98 -30.27
N SER A 274 0.03 12.76 -30.55
CA SER A 274 0.98 12.47 -31.64
C SER A 274 0.46 12.81 -33.04
N THR A 275 -0.86 12.75 -33.25
CA THR A 275 -1.48 13.01 -34.55
C THR A 275 -1.82 14.48 -34.77
N ILE A 276 -1.82 15.29 -33.71
CA ILE A 276 -2.04 16.73 -33.82
C ILE A 276 -0.79 17.37 -34.46
N PRO A 277 -0.93 18.19 -35.52
CA PRO A 277 0.21 18.91 -36.11
C PRO A 277 0.88 19.86 -35.11
N ALA A 278 2.11 20.29 -35.43
CA ALA A 278 2.77 21.32 -34.63
C ALA A 278 1.96 22.63 -34.69
N SER A 279 1.35 23.01 -33.58
CA SER A 279 0.48 24.17 -33.44
C SER A 279 0.57 24.76 -32.03
N PRO A 280 0.12 26.02 -31.81
CA PRO A 280 0.00 26.58 -30.46
C PRO A 280 -0.85 25.72 -29.52
N GLN A 281 -1.90 25.10 -30.05
CA GLN A 281 -2.77 24.17 -29.33
C GLN A 281 -1.98 22.93 -28.85
N ARG A 282 -1.23 22.27 -29.75
CA ARG A 282 -0.38 21.13 -29.36
C ARG A 282 0.65 21.53 -28.31
N MET A 283 1.21 22.72 -28.42
CA MET A 283 2.17 23.25 -27.44
C MET A 283 1.53 23.44 -26.06
N ALA A 284 0.31 23.96 -26.00
CA ALA A 284 -0.42 24.12 -24.74
C ALA A 284 -0.80 22.78 -24.10
N LEU A 285 -1.18 21.78 -24.91
CA LEU A 285 -1.43 20.41 -24.43
C LEU A 285 -0.16 19.77 -23.88
N LEU A 286 0.98 19.91 -24.58
CA LEU A 286 2.28 19.45 -24.09
C LEU A 286 2.67 20.14 -22.77
N GLU A 287 2.47 21.45 -22.68
CA GLU A 287 2.73 22.22 -21.46
C GLU A 287 1.92 21.69 -20.28
N ALA A 288 0.62 21.44 -20.46
CA ALA A 288 -0.23 20.86 -19.43
C ALA A 288 0.25 19.47 -18.99
N ILE A 289 0.61 18.61 -19.95
CA ILE A 289 1.10 17.25 -19.68
C ILE A 289 2.41 17.26 -18.91
N PHE A 290 3.38 18.06 -19.34
CA PHE A 290 4.68 18.14 -18.65
C PHE A 290 4.55 18.80 -17.27
N ARG A 291 3.65 19.79 -17.09
CA ARG A 291 3.40 20.37 -15.76
C ARG A 291 2.83 19.39 -14.75
N ALA A 292 2.10 18.36 -15.20
CA ALA A 292 1.59 17.35 -14.28
C ALA A 292 2.68 16.50 -13.63
N VAL A 293 3.86 16.40 -14.27
CA VAL A 293 5.01 15.61 -13.75
C VAL A 293 6.21 16.47 -13.35
N ASP A 294 6.31 17.69 -13.89
CA ASP A 294 7.26 18.73 -13.51
C ASP A 294 6.51 20.07 -13.33
N PRO A 295 5.87 20.28 -12.16
CA PRO A 295 5.08 21.48 -11.90
C PRO A 295 5.87 22.79 -11.96
N VAL A 296 7.20 22.70 -11.83
CA VAL A 296 8.10 23.85 -11.81
C VAL A 296 8.45 24.28 -13.22
N ASN A 297 8.93 23.35 -14.06
CA ASN A 297 9.48 23.71 -15.37
C ASN A 297 8.49 23.53 -16.52
N GLY A 298 7.52 22.61 -16.42
CA GLY A 298 6.62 22.30 -17.54
C GLY A 298 7.36 21.84 -18.80
N PHE A 299 6.77 22.09 -19.97
CA PHE A 299 7.36 21.73 -21.25
C PHE A 299 8.34 22.81 -21.72
N GLN A 300 9.54 22.36 -22.08
CA GLN A 300 10.65 23.23 -22.49
C GLN A 300 11.14 22.85 -23.89
N PRO A 301 10.71 23.52 -24.97
CA PRO A 301 11.02 23.12 -26.34
C PRO A 301 12.52 23.26 -26.71
N GLY A 302 13.27 24.05 -25.93
CA GLY A 302 14.72 24.21 -26.09
C GLY A 302 15.56 23.13 -25.40
N TRP A 303 14.95 22.27 -24.57
CA TRP A 303 15.69 21.26 -23.80
C TRP A 303 15.92 20.00 -24.62
N ALA A 304 17.13 19.44 -24.51
CA ALA A 304 17.55 18.29 -25.30
C ALA A 304 16.63 17.07 -25.15
N PHE A 305 16.22 16.73 -23.93
CA PHE A 305 15.29 15.61 -23.68
C PHE A 305 13.90 15.84 -24.24
N HIS A 306 13.40 17.07 -24.22
CA HIS A 306 12.08 17.40 -24.76
C HIS A 306 12.09 17.42 -26.29
N GLN A 307 13.18 17.90 -26.90
CA GLN A 307 13.38 17.78 -28.35
C GLN A 307 13.52 16.32 -28.78
N TYR A 308 14.21 15.50 -27.99
CA TYR A 308 14.32 14.06 -28.22
C TYR A 308 12.93 13.40 -28.13
N PHE A 309 12.16 13.72 -27.08
CA PHE A 309 10.78 13.26 -26.91
C PHE A 309 9.90 13.59 -28.13
N LEU A 310 9.94 14.82 -28.64
CA LEU A 310 9.15 15.21 -29.82
C LEU A 310 9.47 14.37 -31.08
N ARG A 311 10.71 13.87 -31.22
CA ARG A 311 11.15 13.05 -32.35
C ARG A 311 10.91 11.55 -32.16
N HIS A 312 10.70 11.11 -30.92
CA HIS A 312 10.68 9.69 -30.54
C HIS A 312 9.44 9.33 -29.68
N LEU A 313 8.36 10.07 -29.86
CA LEU A 313 7.15 9.98 -29.02
C LEU A 313 6.55 8.56 -29.00
N ASP A 314 6.63 7.85 -30.13
CA ASP A 314 6.17 6.47 -30.32
C ASP A 314 6.98 5.41 -29.55
N THR A 315 8.27 5.67 -29.33
CA THR A 315 9.20 4.73 -28.70
C THR A 315 9.61 5.11 -27.28
N LEU A 316 9.44 6.36 -26.87
CA LEU A 316 9.81 6.87 -25.55
C LEU A 316 8.61 6.87 -24.58
N GLY A 317 7.42 7.15 -25.10
CA GLY A 317 6.20 7.30 -24.31
C GLY A 317 6.09 8.64 -23.59
N MET A 318 4.98 8.81 -22.85
CA MET A 318 4.67 10.04 -22.12
C MET A 318 5.56 10.27 -20.89
N PRO A 319 5.82 11.52 -20.48
CA PRO A 319 6.72 11.81 -19.37
C PRO A 319 6.10 11.36 -18.04
N ILE A 320 6.93 10.81 -17.14
CA ILE A 320 6.51 10.30 -15.82
C ILE A 320 7.34 10.85 -14.65
N SER A 321 8.35 11.67 -14.95
CA SER A 321 9.16 12.39 -13.98
C SER A 321 9.61 13.76 -14.49
N TYR A 322 10.05 14.59 -13.55
CA TYR A 322 10.79 15.82 -13.82
C TYR A 322 12.24 15.52 -14.24
N ASN A 323 12.89 16.51 -14.85
CA ASN A 323 14.31 16.45 -15.20
C ASN A 323 15.16 16.73 -13.95
N HIS A 324 16.11 15.85 -13.64
CA HIS A 324 16.95 15.97 -12.46
C HIS A 324 18.35 15.39 -12.67
N ARG A 325 19.24 15.55 -11.67
CA ARG A 325 20.64 15.12 -11.77
C ARG A 325 20.89 13.86 -10.94
N LEU A 326 21.63 12.93 -11.54
CA LEU A 326 22.14 11.73 -10.90
C LEU A 326 23.67 11.79 -10.85
N ALA A 327 24.25 11.35 -9.73
CA ALA A 327 25.69 11.25 -9.56
C ALA A 327 26.10 9.79 -9.63
N LEU A 328 26.98 9.45 -10.59
CA LEU A 328 27.48 8.09 -10.73
C LEU A 328 28.67 7.85 -9.78
N THR A 329 29.63 8.76 -9.81
CA THR A 329 30.79 8.82 -8.90
C THR A 329 31.17 10.29 -8.68
N ALA A 330 32.09 10.56 -7.74
CA ALA A 330 32.59 11.90 -7.52
C ALA A 330 33.08 12.54 -8.83
N GLY A 331 32.49 13.69 -9.21
CA GLY A 331 32.84 14.44 -10.42
C GLY A 331 32.14 14.01 -11.72
N LEU A 332 31.34 12.94 -11.72
CA LEU A 332 30.59 12.48 -12.91
C LEU A 332 29.08 12.51 -12.64
N SER A 333 28.43 13.53 -13.22
CA SER A 333 26.99 13.76 -13.08
C SER A 333 26.28 13.66 -14.43
N PHE A 334 25.08 13.11 -14.39
CA PHE A 334 24.20 12.96 -15.55
C PHE A 334 22.88 13.67 -15.26
N ALA A 335 22.31 14.32 -16.28
CA ALA A 335 20.89 14.65 -16.25
C ALA A 335 20.08 13.40 -16.60
N CYS A 336 18.90 13.27 -16.00
CA CYS A 336 17.98 12.16 -16.17
C CYS A 336 16.55 12.67 -16.29
N GLN A 337 15.75 12.04 -17.14
CA GLN A 337 14.30 12.15 -17.11
C GLN A 337 13.68 10.82 -17.53
N HIS A 338 12.67 10.37 -16.78
CA HIS A 338 11.96 9.13 -17.04
C HIS A 338 10.70 9.38 -17.87
N PHE A 339 10.50 8.52 -18.85
CA PHE A 339 9.29 8.41 -19.65
C PHE A 339 8.69 7.02 -19.49
N ALA A 340 7.44 6.86 -19.89
CA ALA A 340 6.68 5.66 -19.63
C ALA A 340 7.31 4.39 -20.22
N LEU A 341 7.98 4.47 -21.39
CA LEU A 341 8.57 3.30 -22.05
C LEU A 341 10.08 3.23 -21.92
N ASP A 342 10.75 4.35 -21.65
CA ASP A 342 12.21 4.41 -21.53
C ASP A 342 12.67 5.59 -20.67
N SER A 343 13.94 5.58 -20.26
CA SER A 343 14.54 6.68 -19.51
C SER A 343 15.69 7.28 -20.30
N LEU A 344 15.76 8.61 -20.33
CA LEU A 344 16.85 9.33 -20.99
C LEU A 344 17.87 9.79 -19.95
N CYS A 345 19.15 9.70 -20.32
CA CYS A 345 20.21 10.34 -19.58
C CYS A 345 21.24 11.00 -20.50
N SER A 346 21.94 12.01 -19.99
CA SER A 346 22.98 12.73 -20.72
C SER A 346 24.04 13.22 -19.73
N PRO A 347 25.34 13.13 -20.04
CA PRO A 347 26.38 13.74 -19.21
C PRO A 347 26.12 15.25 -19.08
N VAL A 348 26.19 15.78 -17.86
CA VAL A 348 25.95 17.22 -17.63
C VAL A 348 26.94 18.05 -18.45
N GLY A 349 26.42 18.94 -19.29
CA GLY A 349 27.21 19.77 -20.20
C GLY A 349 27.47 19.17 -21.59
N GLN A 350 27.00 17.94 -21.87
CA GLN A 350 27.13 17.28 -23.18
C GLN A 350 25.74 16.94 -23.76
N TRP A 351 24.88 17.94 -23.90
CA TRP A 351 23.46 17.79 -24.25
C TRP A 351 23.17 17.19 -25.64
N GLN A 352 24.18 17.12 -26.51
CA GLN A 352 24.14 16.44 -27.79
C GLN A 352 24.25 14.91 -27.66
N VAL A 353 24.68 14.41 -26.49
CA VAL A 353 24.83 12.98 -26.20
C VAL A 353 23.67 12.55 -25.30
N ILE A 354 22.75 11.76 -25.83
CA ILE A 354 21.60 11.22 -25.09
C ILE A 354 21.67 9.70 -25.18
N TYR A 355 21.59 9.03 -24.04
CA TYR A 355 21.49 7.58 -23.94
C TYR A 355 20.11 7.18 -23.43
N ARG A 356 19.54 6.14 -24.04
CA ARG A 356 18.33 5.49 -23.52
C ARG A 356 18.69 4.36 -22.56
N LEU A 357 17.87 4.12 -21.55
CA LEU A 357 18.05 2.98 -20.64
C LEU A 357 18.02 1.65 -21.39
N SER A 358 17.14 1.48 -22.37
CA SER A 358 17.10 0.28 -23.22
C SER A 358 18.44 0.02 -23.95
N GLU A 359 19.02 1.06 -24.55
CA GLU A 359 20.32 0.99 -25.25
C GLU A 359 21.47 0.70 -24.28
N LEU A 360 21.47 1.34 -23.10
CA LEU A 360 22.46 1.09 -22.05
C LEU A 360 22.43 -0.38 -21.60
N ARG A 361 21.25 -0.98 -21.46
CA ARG A 361 21.09 -2.40 -21.11
C ARG A 361 21.59 -3.32 -22.23
N GLN A 362 21.29 -3.01 -23.50
CA GLN A 362 21.80 -3.78 -24.64
C GLN A 362 23.33 -3.69 -24.73
N ALA A 363 23.89 -2.51 -24.50
CA ALA A 363 25.34 -2.31 -24.46
C ALA A 363 25.99 -3.07 -23.28
N ALA A 364 25.39 -3.03 -22.10
CA ALA A 364 25.82 -3.81 -20.93
C ALA A 364 25.76 -5.33 -21.18
N ALA A 365 24.81 -5.80 -22.00
CA ALA A 365 24.72 -7.19 -22.44
C ALA A 365 25.70 -7.56 -23.56
N GLY A 366 26.41 -6.59 -24.15
CA GLY A 366 27.30 -6.79 -25.30
C GLY A 366 26.55 -6.97 -26.62
N GLN A 367 25.27 -6.57 -26.68
CA GLN A 367 24.41 -6.66 -27.86
C GLN A 367 24.51 -5.40 -28.75
N MET A 368 25.04 -4.31 -28.21
CA MET A 368 25.19 -3.01 -28.89
C MET A 368 26.50 -2.33 -28.44
N VAL A 369 27.05 -1.45 -29.28
CA VAL A 369 28.18 -0.59 -28.92
C VAL A 369 27.71 0.85 -28.90
N LEU A 370 27.85 1.53 -27.75
CA LEU A 370 27.55 2.95 -27.60
C LEU A 370 28.84 3.76 -27.68
N ALA A 371 28.86 4.76 -28.57
CA ALA A 371 30.04 5.61 -28.76
C ALA A 371 30.37 6.35 -27.45
N GLY A 372 31.65 6.29 -27.04
CA GLY A 372 32.12 6.96 -25.83
C GLY A 372 31.75 6.28 -24.51
N LEU A 373 31.18 5.08 -24.54
CA LEU A 373 30.74 4.36 -23.35
C LEU A 373 31.25 2.91 -23.33
N SER A 374 31.99 2.51 -22.29
CA SER A 374 32.38 1.11 -22.10
C SER A 374 31.19 0.27 -21.65
N ARG A 375 31.26 -1.06 -21.87
CA ARG A 375 30.25 -2.02 -21.41
C ARG A 375 29.97 -1.93 -19.91
N GLU A 376 31.04 -1.82 -19.11
CA GLU A 376 30.93 -1.67 -17.65
C GLU A 376 30.25 -0.35 -17.26
N ARG A 377 30.57 0.74 -17.97
CA ARG A 377 29.94 2.04 -17.72
C ARG A 377 28.47 2.06 -18.11
N ALA A 378 28.12 1.37 -19.20
CA ALA A 378 26.73 1.19 -19.62
C ALA A 378 25.92 0.42 -18.56
N ASP A 379 26.50 -0.63 -17.99
CA ASP A 379 25.89 -1.43 -16.91
C ASP A 379 25.66 -0.59 -15.65
N GLN A 380 26.68 0.16 -15.22
CA GLN A 380 26.59 1.05 -14.06
C GLN A 380 25.52 2.14 -14.24
N LEU A 381 25.44 2.76 -15.42
CA LEU A 381 24.42 3.76 -15.72
C LEU A 381 23.02 3.16 -15.83
N ALA A 382 22.88 1.99 -16.47
CA ALA A 382 21.59 1.30 -16.53
C ALA A 382 21.07 0.96 -15.13
N HIS A 383 21.95 0.48 -14.24
CA HIS A 383 21.57 0.19 -12.86
C HIS A 383 21.19 1.44 -12.08
N LEU A 384 21.95 2.55 -12.23
CA LEU A 384 21.65 3.83 -11.59
C LEU A 384 20.28 4.38 -12.02
N LEU A 385 19.99 4.34 -13.32
CA LEU A 385 18.69 4.79 -13.86
C LEU A 385 17.53 3.93 -13.40
N LEU A 386 17.72 2.60 -13.34
CA LEU A 386 16.70 1.70 -12.81
C LEU A 386 16.47 1.94 -11.31
N ASP A 387 17.54 2.11 -10.53
CA ASP A 387 17.42 2.37 -9.09
C ASP A 387 16.68 3.68 -8.81
N ASP A 388 17.00 4.73 -9.57
CA ASP A 388 16.31 6.02 -9.47
C ASP A 388 14.84 5.95 -9.91
N LEU A 389 14.57 5.32 -11.06
CA LEU A 389 13.21 5.11 -11.57
C LEU A 389 12.33 4.38 -10.55
N PHE A 390 12.83 3.26 -10.00
CA PHE A 390 12.11 2.50 -8.99
C PHE A 390 11.93 3.30 -7.71
N ALA A 391 12.96 4.03 -7.25
CA ALA A 391 12.85 4.85 -6.04
C ALA A 391 11.80 5.96 -6.19
N LEU A 392 11.77 6.65 -7.33
CA LEU A 392 10.80 7.71 -7.61
C LEU A 392 9.36 7.19 -7.71
N ARG A 393 9.15 6.04 -8.36
CA ARG A 393 7.80 5.53 -8.67
C ARG A 393 7.22 4.60 -7.63
N THR A 394 8.08 3.88 -6.91
CA THR A 394 7.65 2.85 -5.96
C THR A 394 8.03 3.17 -4.51
N GLY A 395 8.95 4.12 -4.27
CA GLY A 395 9.56 4.34 -2.97
C GLY A 395 10.59 3.26 -2.58
N CYS A 396 10.81 2.27 -3.44
CA CYS A 396 11.74 1.15 -3.23
C CYS A 396 12.86 1.16 -4.27
N ARG A 397 14.01 0.57 -3.91
CA ARG A 397 15.14 0.42 -4.83
C ARG A 397 14.90 -0.64 -5.90
N TYR A 398 15.66 -0.57 -6.98
CA TYR A 398 15.62 -1.58 -8.02
C TYR A 398 16.25 -2.90 -7.53
N HIS A 399 15.52 -4.00 -7.74
CA HIS A 399 15.98 -5.35 -7.40
C HIS A 399 15.99 -6.24 -8.65
N PRO A 400 17.17 -6.59 -9.20
CA PRO A 400 17.27 -7.34 -10.45
C PRO A 400 16.79 -8.80 -10.35
N GLU A 401 16.64 -9.33 -9.15
CA GLU A 401 16.16 -10.70 -8.88
C GLU A 401 14.66 -10.76 -8.57
N ALA A 402 13.98 -9.61 -8.48
CA ALA A 402 12.55 -9.57 -8.17
C ALA A 402 11.74 -10.15 -9.33
N ALA A 403 10.91 -11.16 -9.07
CA ALA A 403 10.21 -11.90 -10.12
C ALA A 403 9.29 -11.03 -10.99
N LEU A 404 8.55 -10.09 -10.37
CA LEU A 404 7.69 -9.16 -11.12
C LEU A 404 8.51 -8.19 -11.98
N VAL A 405 9.68 -7.78 -11.49
CA VAL A 405 10.60 -6.88 -12.20
C VAL A 405 11.26 -7.59 -13.36
N GLN A 406 11.77 -8.81 -13.17
CA GLN A 406 12.34 -9.62 -14.25
C GLN A 406 11.30 -9.86 -15.35
N TYR A 407 10.08 -10.24 -14.96
CA TYR A 407 8.99 -10.43 -15.90
C TYR A 407 8.69 -9.16 -16.69
N ALA A 408 8.57 -8.01 -16.02
CA ALA A 408 8.31 -6.73 -16.68
C ALA A 408 9.43 -6.30 -17.62
N LEU A 409 10.70 -6.54 -17.25
CA LEU A 409 11.85 -6.23 -18.11
C LEU A 409 11.96 -7.17 -19.30
N THR A 410 11.59 -8.44 -19.16
CA THR A 410 11.59 -9.43 -20.26
C THR A 410 10.43 -9.19 -21.23
N GLU A 411 9.26 -8.82 -20.74
CA GLU A 411 8.08 -8.51 -21.56
C GLU A 411 8.03 -7.03 -21.98
N GLU A 412 9.06 -6.24 -21.68
CA GLU A 412 9.19 -4.81 -22.01
C GLU A 412 7.96 -3.97 -21.61
N LEU A 413 7.44 -4.18 -20.39
CA LEU A 413 6.20 -3.54 -19.91
C LEU A 413 6.34 -2.03 -19.60
N GLY A 414 7.52 -1.46 -19.81
CA GLY A 414 7.85 -0.07 -19.50
C GLY A 414 8.09 0.17 -18.00
N ALA A 415 8.00 1.43 -17.60
CA ALA A 415 8.30 1.87 -16.24
C ALA A 415 7.30 1.35 -15.19
N PRO A 416 7.73 1.08 -13.94
CA PRO A 416 6.81 0.85 -12.84
C PRO A 416 6.02 2.13 -12.54
N LEU A 417 4.73 2.01 -12.25
CA LEU A 417 3.88 3.19 -11.99
C LEU A 417 3.63 3.41 -10.48
N ALA A 418 3.63 2.35 -9.68
CA ALA A 418 3.38 2.38 -8.24
C ALA A 418 4.03 1.15 -7.57
N PRO A 419 4.20 1.14 -6.23
CA PRO A 419 4.60 -0.07 -5.51
C PRO A 419 3.56 -1.19 -5.72
N ALA A 420 3.98 -2.43 -5.54
CA ALA A 420 3.05 -3.54 -5.60
C ALA A 420 2.14 -3.57 -4.37
N GLU A 421 0.90 -4.01 -4.57
CA GLU A 421 -0.11 -4.12 -3.53
C GLU A 421 -0.59 -5.57 -3.40
N THR A 422 -0.96 -5.96 -2.19
CA THR A 422 -1.70 -7.19 -1.94
C THR A 422 -3.20 -6.91 -1.91
N ALA A 423 -3.98 -7.87 -2.39
CA ALA A 423 -5.44 -7.86 -2.28
C ALA A 423 -5.94 -9.29 -2.10
N VAL A 424 -7.08 -9.46 -1.45
CA VAL A 424 -7.83 -10.71 -1.45
C VAL A 424 -9.00 -10.55 -2.40
N ILE A 425 -8.97 -11.25 -3.53
CA ILE A 425 -10.01 -11.22 -4.55
C ILE A 425 -10.67 -12.61 -4.53
N ASP A 426 -11.92 -12.67 -4.09
CA ASP A 426 -12.69 -13.93 -3.96
C ASP A 426 -12.01 -15.00 -3.10
N GLY A 427 -11.40 -14.57 -1.99
CA GLY A 427 -10.65 -15.46 -1.11
C GLY A 427 -9.29 -15.89 -1.68
N ILE A 428 -8.91 -15.44 -2.88
CA ILE A 428 -7.59 -15.66 -3.46
C ILE A 428 -6.71 -14.46 -3.13
N PRO A 429 -5.67 -14.61 -2.30
CA PRO A 429 -4.71 -13.55 -2.07
C PRO A 429 -3.84 -13.38 -3.32
N VAL A 430 -3.69 -12.16 -3.79
CA VAL A 430 -2.94 -11.78 -4.99
C VAL A 430 -2.02 -10.61 -4.72
N ALA A 431 -0.90 -10.57 -5.42
CA ALA A 431 -0.04 -9.39 -5.54
C ALA A 431 -0.23 -8.77 -6.92
N LEU A 432 -0.34 -7.44 -6.97
CA LEU A 432 -0.62 -6.64 -8.16
C LEU A 432 0.45 -5.56 -8.30
N MET A 433 1.00 -5.36 -9.49
CA MET A 433 1.95 -4.27 -9.75
C MET A 433 1.68 -3.62 -11.11
N PRO A 434 1.42 -2.30 -11.15
CA PRO A 434 1.18 -1.60 -12.41
C PRO A 434 2.49 -1.16 -13.06
N PHE A 435 2.60 -1.42 -14.37
CA PHE A 435 3.63 -0.91 -15.26
C PHE A 435 2.99 -0.08 -16.37
N ALA A 436 3.80 0.70 -17.09
CA ALA A 436 3.33 1.62 -18.11
C ALA A 436 2.45 0.95 -19.18
N LEU A 437 2.79 -0.25 -19.66
CA LEU A 437 2.01 -0.90 -20.71
C LEU A 437 0.94 -1.86 -20.19
N ASP A 438 1.07 -2.36 -18.96
CA ASP A 438 0.22 -3.42 -18.43
C ASP A 438 0.29 -3.52 -16.91
N VAL A 439 -0.67 -4.21 -16.31
CA VAL A 439 -0.62 -4.58 -14.89
C VAL A 439 -0.32 -6.06 -14.79
N VAL A 440 0.57 -6.44 -13.88
CA VAL A 440 0.87 -7.84 -13.59
C VAL A 440 0.23 -8.27 -12.29
N ALA A 441 -0.26 -9.52 -12.25
CA ALA A 441 -0.81 -10.13 -11.06
C ALA A 441 -0.23 -11.53 -10.84
N CYS A 442 -0.04 -11.92 -9.58
CA CYS A 442 0.30 -13.29 -9.20
C CYS A 442 -0.41 -13.70 -7.91
N ARG A 443 -0.70 -14.99 -7.75
CA ARG A 443 -1.33 -15.52 -6.54
C ARG A 443 -0.31 -15.69 -5.42
N LEU A 444 -0.70 -15.31 -4.21
CA LEU A 444 0.04 -15.51 -2.96
C LEU A 444 -0.40 -16.81 -2.24
N PRO A 445 0.43 -17.36 -1.33
CA PRO A 445 0.03 -18.51 -0.52
C PRO A 445 -1.02 -18.17 0.53
N THR A 446 -0.89 -17.00 1.15
CA THR A 446 -1.74 -16.51 2.23
C THR A 446 -1.95 -15.00 2.09
N PRO A 447 -3.04 -14.43 2.65
CA PRO A 447 -3.28 -12.98 2.65
C PRO A 447 -2.12 -12.17 3.26
N ASP A 448 -1.49 -12.68 4.32
CA ASP A 448 -0.42 -11.97 5.05
C ASP A 448 0.99 -12.28 4.51
N TRP A 449 1.10 -12.82 3.28
CA TRP A 449 2.40 -13.19 2.72
C TRP A 449 3.26 -11.95 2.42
N PRO A 450 4.45 -11.81 3.02
CA PRO A 450 5.33 -10.68 2.72
C PRO A 450 5.94 -10.83 1.32
N LEU A 451 5.75 -9.81 0.47
CA LEU A 451 6.15 -9.81 -0.94
C LEU A 451 7.66 -10.00 -1.19
N GLU A 452 8.47 -9.80 -0.16
CA GLU A 452 9.94 -9.87 -0.20
C GLU A 452 10.50 -11.25 0.18
N ARG A 453 9.65 -12.20 0.60
CA ARG A 453 10.08 -13.56 0.94
C ARG A 453 9.91 -14.55 -0.22
N PRO A 454 10.84 -15.51 -0.39
CA PRO A 454 10.65 -16.66 -1.28
C PRO A 454 9.56 -17.60 -0.75
N LEU A 455 8.78 -18.19 -1.64
CA LEU A 455 7.57 -18.97 -1.33
C LEU A 455 7.90 -20.29 -0.60
N PRO A 456 7.01 -20.81 0.28
CA PRO A 456 7.34 -21.93 1.14
C PRO A 456 7.25 -23.26 0.37
N PRO A 457 8.21 -24.19 0.55
CA PRO A 457 8.24 -25.48 -0.16
C PRO A 457 7.06 -26.42 0.16
N SER A 458 6.28 -26.15 1.21
CA SER A 458 5.37 -27.10 1.87
C SER A 458 3.87 -26.88 1.55
N SER A 459 3.53 -26.65 0.30
CA SER A 459 2.12 -26.71 -0.18
C SER A 459 1.77 -28.17 -0.56
N PRO A 460 0.52 -28.67 -0.40
CA PRO A 460 0.17 -30.10 -0.46
C PRO A 460 0.38 -30.84 -1.81
N PHE A 461 1.06 -30.26 -2.81
CA PHE A 461 1.27 -30.86 -4.13
C PHE A 461 2.76 -31.07 -4.50
N GLY A 462 3.66 -31.03 -3.52
CA GLY A 462 5.12 -31.16 -3.71
C GLY A 462 5.67 -32.53 -4.13
N ARG A 463 4.92 -33.42 -4.80
CA ARG A 463 5.46 -34.74 -5.23
C ARG A 463 5.63 -34.96 -6.74
N LEU A 464 5.26 -34.01 -7.60
CA LEU A 464 5.50 -34.15 -9.05
C LEU A 464 6.61 -33.25 -9.61
N THR A 465 7.08 -32.27 -8.82
CA THR A 465 8.13 -31.33 -9.22
C THR A 465 9.55 -31.91 -9.16
N ALA A 466 9.70 -33.11 -8.60
CA ALA A 466 10.99 -33.77 -8.40
C ALA A 466 11.38 -34.78 -9.50
N LEU A 467 10.57 -34.97 -10.55
CA LEU A 467 10.81 -36.03 -11.54
C LEU A 467 11.05 -35.56 -12.98
N LEU A 468 10.99 -34.25 -13.27
CA LEU A 468 11.18 -33.73 -14.64
C LEU A 468 12.00 -32.42 -14.68
N SER A 469 12.94 -32.23 -13.74
CA SER A 469 13.84 -31.08 -13.75
C SER A 469 14.84 -31.18 -14.90
N GLY A 470 14.44 -30.61 -16.03
CA GLY A 470 15.27 -30.41 -17.19
C GLY A 470 14.46 -29.73 -18.26
N LEU A 471 14.14 -28.44 -18.10
CA LEU A 471 13.75 -27.50 -19.16
C LEU A 471 13.68 -26.07 -18.55
N ARG A 472 14.06 -25.08 -19.36
CA ARG A 472 14.29 -23.67 -19.02
C ARG A 472 13.13 -23.06 -18.22
N SER A 473 13.45 -22.38 -17.12
CA SER A 473 12.48 -21.74 -16.22
C SER A 473 11.71 -20.64 -16.95
N THR A 474 10.46 -20.92 -17.34
CA THR A 474 9.46 -19.89 -17.64
C THR A 474 8.78 -19.52 -16.32
N ALA A 475 8.57 -18.22 -16.07
CA ALA A 475 7.88 -17.73 -14.88
C ALA A 475 6.39 -18.17 -14.89
N THR A 476 6.11 -19.39 -14.45
CA THR A 476 4.76 -19.95 -14.37
C THR A 476 4.00 -19.26 -13.23
N GLY A 477 2.93 -18.51 -13.52
CA GLY A 477 2.00 -17.97 -12.51
C GLY A 477 1.76 -16.46 -12.51
N ILE A 478 2.51 -15.68 -13.31
CA ILE A 478 2.25 -14.25 -13.52
C ILE A 478 1.29 -14.07 -14.69
N VAL A 479 0.20 -13.33 -14.46
CA VAL A 479 -0.76 -12.95 -15.51
C VAL A 479 -0.72 -11.45 -15.76
N ARG A 480 -1.11 -11.06 -16.97
CA ARG A 480 -1.20 -9.65 -17.39
C ARG A 480 -2.65 -9.26 -17.66
N LEU A 481 -2.99 -8.01 -17.40
CA LEU A 481 -4.32 -7.47 -17.66
C LEU A 481 -4.73 -7.68 -19.13
N SER A 482 -3.82 -7.40 -20.06
CA SER A 482 -4.07 -7.57 -21.51
C SER A 482 -4.32 -9.00 -21.95
N ARG A 483 -3.91 -10.00 -21.15
CA ARG A 483 -4.04 -11.44 -21.45
C ARG A 483 -5.15 -12.11 -20.60
N LEU A 484 -5.88 -11.36 -19.77
CA LEU A 484 -7.03 -11.86 -19.04
C LEU A 484 -8.21 -12.05 -20.01
N ASN A 485 -8.33 -13.25 -20.58
CA ASN A 485 -9.57 -13.72 -21.20
C ASN A 485 -10.47 -14.28 -20.08
N GLY A 486 -11.79 -14.04 -20.12
CA GLY A 486 -12.76 -14.36 -19.06
C GLY A 486 -12.94 -15.85 -18.69
N GLN A 487 -11.92 -16.69 -18.90
CA GLN A 487 -11.84 -18.05 -18.40
C GLN A 487 -11.37 -18.08 -16.94
N HIS A 488 -11.84 -19.08 -16.22
CA HIS A 488 -11.47 -19.39 -14.83
C HIS A 488 -9.94 -19.32 -14.64
N LEU A 489 -9.49 -18.35 -13.86
CA LEU A 489 -8.07 -18.16 -13.54
C LEU A 489 -7.57 -19.30 -12.66
N SER A 490 -6.95 -20.30 -13.28
CA SER A 490 -6.06 -21.22 -12.56
C SER A 490 -4.70 -20.57 -12.36
N LEU A 491 -4.63 -19.57 -11.46
CA LEU A 491 -3.35 -18.98 -11.06
C LEU A 491 -2.55 -20.02 -10.27
N SER A 492 -1.53 -20.58 -10.93
CA SER A 492 -0.56 -21.44 -10.26
C SER A 492 0.30 -20.58 -9.34
N PRO A 493 0.47 -20.96 -8.06
CA PRO A 493 1.35 -20.23 -7.16
C PRO A 493 2.79 -20.32 -7.67
N MET A 494 3.51 -19.20 -7.68
CA MET A 494 4.96 -19.23 -7.90
C MET A 494 5.64 -19.97 -6.73
N SER A 495 6.84 -20.51 -6.91
CA SER A 495 7.42 -21.40 -5.87
C SER A 495 8.88 -21.17 -5.49
N THR A 496 9.59 -20.16 -6.02
CA THR A 496 11.06 -20.15 -5.85
C THR A 496 11.77 -18.80 -5.76
N VAL A 497 11.09 -17.64 -5.93
CA VAL A 497 11.77 -16.32 -6.04
C VAL A 497 11.00 -15.22 -5.30
N PRO A 498 11.66 -14.26 -4.60
CA PRO A 498 11.01 -13.06 -4.06
C PRO A 498 10.28 -12.23 -5.14
N LEU A 499 9.08 -11.71 -4.84
CA LEU A 499 8.29 -10.95 -5.82
C LEU A 499 8.86 -9.55 -6.08
N LEU A 500 9.32 -8.90 -5.01
CA LEU A 500 9.86 -7.53 -5.03
C LEU A 500 11.36 -7.45 -4.69
N GLY A 501 12.01 -8.60 -4.49
CA GLY A 501 13.40 -8.66 -4.06
C GLY A 501 13.55 -8.54 -2.53
N PRO A 502 14.79 -8.65 -2.02
CA PRO A 502 15.08 -8.55 -0.59
C PRO A 502 15.00 -7.09 -0.11
N SER A 503 14.29 -6.83 0.99
CA SER A 503 14.20 -5.50 1.61
C SER A 503 15.57 -4.90 1.90
N ARG A 504 15.73 -3.59 1.66
CA ARG A 504 16.93 -2.80 2.00
C ARG A 504 16.91 -2.15 3.37
N HIS A 505 16.00 -2.56 4.25
CA HIS A 505 16.12 -2.26 5.68
C HIS A 505 16.36 -3.58 6.41
N GLY A 506 17.39 -3.60 7.25
CA GLY A 506 17.77 -4.78 8.04
C GLY A 506 16.51 -5.44 8.60
N GLN A 507 16.47 -6.77 8.49
CA GLN A 507 15.26 -7.57 8.67
C GLN A 507 14.41 -7.02 9.82
N PRO A 508 13.09 -6.83 9.61
CA PRO A 508 12.24 -6.23 10.62
C PRO A 508 12.40 -7.02 11.91
N LEU A 509 12.85 -6.33 12.96
CA LEU A 509 12.77 -6.85 14.31
C LEU A 509 11.29 -7.07 14.60
N ILE A 510 10.88 -8.33 14.70
CA ILE A 510 9.50 -8.68 15.02
C ILE A 510 9.35 -8.54 16.52
N ASP A 511 8.70 -7.47 16.95
CA ASP A 511 8.46 -7.20 18.36
C ASP A 511 7.19 -7.90 18.85
N VAL A 512 7.38 -9.01 19.56
CA VAL A 512 6.30 -9.75 20.22
C VAL A 512 6.24 -9.46 21.72
N SER A 513 7.03 -8.50 22.22
CA SER A 513 7.06 -8.13 23.64
C SER A 513 5.78 -7.45 24.12
N LEU A 514 4.93 -6.97 23.21
CA LEU A 514 3.60 -6.42 23.51
C LEU A 514 2.65 -7.46 24.13
N PHE A 515 2.95 -8.75 24.01
CA PHE A 515 2.19 -9.84 24.61
C PHE A 515 2.81 -10.34 25.94
N ALA A 516 4.01 -9.89 26.31
CA ALA A 516 4.68 -10.30 27.54
C ALA A 516 4.11 -9.57 28.76
N GLY A 517 3.62 -10.32 29.75
CA GLY A 517 3.24 -9.76 31.05
C GLY A 517 4.38 -9.01 31.73
N ASP A 518 4.04 -8.11 32.64
CA ASP A 518 4.99 -7.28 33.38
C ASP A 518 6.00 -8.16 34.13
N GLY A 519 7.23 -8.19 33.65
CA GLY A 519 8.34 -8.91 34.29
C GLY A 519 8.95 -8.11 35.43
N GLU A 520 9.95 -8.68 36.10
CA GLU A 520 10.74 -7.92 37.07
C GLU A 520 11.48 -6.78 36.37
N VAL A 521 11.27 -5.55 36.85
CA VAL A 521 11.96 -4.36 36.34
C VAL A 521 13.43 -4.40 36.75
N ARG A 522 14.30 -4.13 35.77
CA ARG A 522 15.75 -4.10 35.95
C ARG A 522 16.16 -2.96 36.90
N ARG A 523 17.05 -3.26 37.84
CA ARG A 523 17.60 -2.30 38.85
C ARG A 523 19.04 -1.87 38.57
N GLN A 524 19.66 -2.43 37.54
CA GLN A 524 21.05 -2.17 37.15
C GLN A 524 21.12 -1.79 35.67
N PRO A 525 22.09 -0.98 35.23
CA PRO A 525 22.26 -0.66 33.82
C PRO A 525 22.69 -1.91 33.03
N ILE A 526 22.22 -1.99 31.78
CA ILE A 526 22.64 -3.02 30.84
C ILE A 526 24.09 -2.76 30.46
N ASP A 527 24.94 -3.76 30.63
CA ASP A 527 26.36 -3.64 30.32
C ASP A 527 26.99 -4.90 29.71
N THR A 528 26.16 -5.91 29.39
CA THR A 528 26.59 -7.24 28.94
C THR A 528 25.61 -7.77 27.89
N ILE A 529 26.13 -8.41 26.84
CA ILE A 529 25.32 -9.21 25.89
C ILE A 529 25.73 -10.68 26.03
N LEU A 530 24.76 -11.55 26.21
CA LEU A 530 24.93 -13.00 26.22
C LEU A 530 24.30 -13.59 24.96
N ILE A 531 25.07 -14.36 24.22
CA ILE A 531 24.63 -15.10 23.03
C ILE A 531 24.53 -16.58 23.42
N VAL A 532 23.35 -17.17 23.23
CA VAL A 532 23.05 -18.54 23.65
C VAL A 532 22.64 -19.34 22.43
N PRO A 533 23.48 -20.26 21.93
CA PRO A 533 23.08 -21.25 20.94
C PRO A 533 21.97 -22.14 21.52
N VAL A 534 20.88 -22.33 20.79
CA VAL A 534 19.76 -23.18 21.21
C VAL A 534 19.40 -24.20 20.12
N PRO A 535 19.04 -25.45 20.48
CA PRO A 535 18.52 -26.41 19.51
C PRO A 535 17.17 -25.90 18.98
N GLY A 536 17.10 -25.62 17.69
CA GLY A 536 15.89 -25.14 17.00
C GLY A 536 14.73 -26.14 17.01
N PRO A 537 13.56 -25.71 16.54
CA PRO A 537 12.53 -25.20 17.44
C PRO A 537 12.20 -26.23 18.53
N THR A 538 12.83 -26.09 19.70
CA THR A 538 12.45 -26.84 20.90
C THR A 538 11.10 -26.31 21.40
N GLY A 539 9.99 -26.73 20.80
CA GLY A 539 8.63 -26.53 21.35
C GLY A 539 8.22 -25.09 21.70
N LEU A 540 8.91 -24.06 21.20
CA LEU A 540 8.52 -22.67 21.41
C LEU A 540 7.35 -22.35 20.49
N LEU A 541 6.14 -22.48 21.03
CA LEU A 541 5.01 -21.72 20.53
C LEU A 541 5.37 -20.24 20.70
N LEU A 542 5.84 -19.58 19.62
CA LEU A 542 6.14 -18.14 19.58
C LEU A 542 5.01 -17.27 20.18
N PRO A 543 3.71 -17.63 20.03
CA PRO A 543 2.62 -16.94 20.72
C PRO A 543 2.68 -17.03 22.24
N ASN A 544 3.32 -18.06 22.83
CA ASN A 544 3.45 -18.29 24.28
C ASN A 544 4.87 -18.04 24.82
N ALA A 545 5.83 -17.69 23.95
CA ALA A 545 7.23 -17.43 24.28
C ALA A 545 7.40 -16.35 25.37
N HIS A 546 6.43 -15.46 25.46
CA HIS A 546 6.39 -14.32 26.36
C HIS A 546 6.08 -14.70 27.82
N ILE A 547 5.39 -15.83 28.03
CA ILE A 547 4.94 -16.30 29.36
C ILE A 547 6.13 -16.73 30.23
N ASP A 548 7.16 -17.32 29.59
CA ASP A 548 8.38 -17.79 30.25
C ASP A 548 9.64 -17.00 29.84
N ALA A 549 9.50 -15.91 29.07
CA ALA A 549 10.55 -15.36 28.20
C ALA A 549 11.95 -15.36 28.84
N ARG A 550 12.68 -16.42 28.48
CA ARG A 550 14.06 -16.72 28.88
C ARG A 550 15.06 -15.81 28.18
N TRP A 551 14.65 -15.09 27.13
CA TRP A 551 15.55 -14.28 26.30
C TRP A 551 14.93 -12.93 25.98
N HIS A 552 15.77 -11.95 25.63
CA HIS A 552 15.34 -10.66 25.11
C HIS A 552 15.10 -10.74 23.60
N TYR A 553 16.00 -11.45 22.92
CA TYR A 553 15.94 -11.64 21.49
C TYR A 553 16.10 -13.12 21.13
N TYR A 554 15.47 -13.52 20.03
CA TYR A 554 15.67 -14.82 19.39
C TYR A 554 16.00 -14.59 17.92
N ILE A 555 17.01 -15.29 17.41
CA ILE A 555 17.37 -15.30 15.99
C ILE A 555 17.13 -16.71 15.46
N ASP A 556 16.25 -16.83 14.48
CA ASP A 556 15.96 -18.13 13.87
C ASP A 556 17.03 -18.55 12.84
N HIS A 557 16.93 -19.79 12.36
CA HIS A 557 17.86 -20.34 11.35
C HIS A 557 17.88 -19.55 10.02
N THR A 558 16.87 -18.72 9.75
CA THR A 558 16.76 -17.87 8.54
C THR A 558 17.43 -16.50 8.69
N GLY A 559 17.77 -16.11 9.94
CA GLY A 559 18.32 -14.81 10.30
C GLY A 559 17.28 -13.80 10.78
N MET A 560 16.02 -14.22 10.97
CA MET A 560 14.95 -13.36 11.47
C MET A 560 15.16 -13.04 12.95
N VAL A 561 15.03 -11.78 13.32
CA VAL A 561 15.20 -11.31 14.71
C VAL A 561 13.85 -11.06 15.35
N TYR A 562 13.59 -11.71 16.47
CA TYR A 562 12.40 -11.54 17.30
C TYR A 562 12.78 -10.85 18.60
N ARG A 563 12.11 -9.75 18.97
CA ARG A 563 12.17 -9.17 20.31
C ARG A 563 11.08 -9.80 21.16
N LEU A 564 11.51 -10.63 22.10
CA LEU A 564 10.63 -11.42 22.96
C LEU A 564 10.29 -10.70 24.26
N ARG A 565 11.16 -9.80 24.72
CA ARG A 565 11.00 -9.07 25.98
C ARG A 565 11.63 -7.68 25.89
N HIS A 566 10.94 -6.67 26.42
CA HIS A 566 11.50 -5.33 26.57
C HIS A 566 12.70 -5.35 27.52
N GLU A 567 13.78 -4.67 27.14
CA GLU A 567 15.08 -4.62 27.83
C GLU A 567 15.03 -3.98 29.22
N ARG A 568 13.94 -3.26 29.53
CA ARG A 568 13.64 -2.72 30.87
C ARG A 568 13.31 -3.81 31.88
N PHE A 569 12.97 -5.00 31.41
CA PHE A 569 12.68 -6.17 32.23
C PHE A 569 13.84 -7.17 32.20
N VAL A 570 13.93 -7.96 33.25
CA VAL A 570 14.92 -9.03 33.40
C VAL A 570 14.49 -10.28 32.59
N ALA A 571 15.45 -10.96 31.95
CA ALA A 571 15.25 -12.30 31.36
C ALA A 571 15.73 -13.38 32.33
N ARG A 572 14.93 -14.44 32.56
CA ARG A 572 15.14 -15.46 33.62
C ARG A 572 16.12 -16.59 33.22
N THR A 573 17.29 -16.26 32.68
CA THR A 573 18.15 -17.29 32.03
C THR A 573 19.21 -17.92 32.91
N ALA A 574 19.16 -17.77 34.23
CA ALA A 574 20.29 -18.19 35.06
C ALA A 574 20.02 -19.34 36.04
N ARG A 575 19.17 -20.31 35.68
CA ARG A 575 19.26 -21.67 36.25
C ARG A 575 19.86 -22.61 35.19
N GLY A 576 21.19 -22.70 35.14
CA GLY A 576 21.89 -23.65 34.25
C GLY A 576 23.29 -23.26 33.77
N VAL A 577 23.78 -22.04 34.04
CA VAL A 577 25.04 -21.52 33.46
C VAL A 577 26.17 -21.32 34.50
N GLY A 578 26.10 -21.97 35.66
CA GLY A 578 27.22 -22.02 36.62
C GLY A 578 27.68 -20.67 37.24
N ARG A 579 26.92 -19.58 37.09
CA ARG A 579 27.17 -18.26 37.72
C ARG A 579 25.99 -17.87 38.63
N PRO A 580 26.20 -17.03 39.67
CA PRO A 580 25.10 -16.62 40.56
C PRO A 580 24.02 -15.89 39.76
N ALA A 581 22.83 -16.49 39.70
CA ALA A 581 21.75 -16.14 38.79
C ALA A 581 21.33 -14.67 38.85
N GLU A 582 21.26 -14.14 40.06
CA GLU A 582 20.68 -12.84 40.35
C GLU A 582 21.51 -11.65 39.82
N ARG A 583 22.83 -11.81 39.63
CA ARG A 583 23.70 -10.70 39.19
C ARG A 583 23.76 -10.51 37.67
N LEU A 584 23.64 -11.59 36.89
CA LEU A 584 23.70 -11.53 35.42
C LEU A 584 22.38 -11.10 34.82
N ASP A 585 21.27 -11.62 35.34
CA ASP A 585 19.92 -11.33 34.89
C ASP A 585 19.61 -9.81 34.95
N GLN A 586 20.16 -9.12 35.97
CA GLN A 586 20.02 -7.67 36.16
C GLN A 586 20.87 -6.80 35.21
N ARG A 587 21.89 -7.33 34.53
CA ARG A 587 22.81 -6.52 33.68
C ARG A 587 22.91 -6.98 32.22
N ALA A 588 22.44 -8.18 31.91
CA ALA A 588 22.58 -8.79 30.58
C ALA A 588 21.35 -8.61 29.69
N LEU A 589 21.62 -8.42 28.40
CA LEU A 589 20.71 -8.77 27.31
C LEU A 589 21.04 -10.18 26.84
N VAL A 590 20.01 -10.96 26.54
CA VAL A 590 20.18 -12.38 26.18
C VAL A 590 19.60 -12.61 24.80
N ILE A 591 20.44 -13.06 23.89
CA ILE A 591 20.12 -13.37 22.49
C ILE A 591 20.21 -14.89 22.34
N ALA A 592 19.08 -15.55 22.13
CA ALA A 592 19.07 -16.93 21.70
C ALA A 592 19.30 -17.01 20.19
N VAL A 593 20.16 -17.93 19.75
CA VAL A 593 20.47 -18.14 18.34
C VAL A 593 20.22 -19.59 17.99
N GLU A 594 19.41 -19.82 16.97
CA GLU A 594 19.05 -21.16 16.54
C GLU A 594 20.25 -21.92 15.92
N GLY A 595 20.53 -23.10 16.45
CA GLY A 595 21.62 -23.96 16.01
C GLY A 595 22.99 -23.59 16.60
N LEU A 596 24.02 -24.34 16.19
CA LEU A 596 25.40 -24.08 16.59
C LEU A 596 25.99 -22.92 15.77
N LEU A 597 26.59 -21.93 16.42
CA LEU A 597 27.17 -20.77 15.76
C LEU A 597 28.25 -21.14 14.72
N GLN A 598 29.03 -22.19 14.99
CA GLN A 598 30.06 -22.71 14.08
C GLN A 598 29.50 -23.18 12.73
N HIS A 599 28.22 -23.61 12.69
CA HIS A 599 27.55 -24.13 11.49
C HIS A 599 26.45 -23.18 10.98
N SER A 600 26.46 -21.92 11.43
CA SER A 600 25.41 -20.97 11.10
C SER A 600 25.53 -20.43 9.67
N SER A 601 24.38 -20.19 9.02
CA SER A 601 24.34 -19.65 7.67
C SER A 601 24.95 -18.24 7.62
N PRO A 602 25.51 -17.80 6.48
CA PRO A 602 25.98 -16.42 6.32
C PRO A 602 24.91 -15.38 6.70
N ARG A 603 23.64 -15.67 6.43
CA ARG A 603 22.50 -14.80 6.78
C ARG A 603 22.30 -14.68 8.29
N LEU A 604 22.33 -15.81 9.01
CA LEU A 604 22.21 -15.81 10.47
C LEU A 604 23.38 -15.08 11.14
N ARG A 605 24.61 -15.30 10.64
CA ARG A 605 25.80 -14.58 11.14
C ARG A 605 25.68 -13.07 10.94
N SER A 606 25.27 -12.63 9.75
CA SER A 606 25.04 -11.21 9.47
C SER A 606 23.96 -10.61 10.36
N ALA A 607 22.86 -11.33 10.60
CA ALA A 607 21.78 -10.89 11.48
C ALA A 607 22.25 -10.74 12.94
N LEU A 608 22.99 -11.74 13.44
CA LEU A 608 23.57 -11.71 14.78
C LEU A 608 24.57 -10.55 14.94
N GLN A 609 25.48 -10.37 13.98
CA GLN A 609 26.46 -9.29 13.98
C GLN A 609 25.77 -7.91 13.97
N ALA A 610 24.76 -7.74 13.12
CA ALA A 610 23.98 -6.50 13.04
C ALA A 610 23.25 -6.19 14.36
N LEU A 611 22.59 -7.19 14.95
CA LEU A 611 21.88 -7.04 16.22
C LEU A 611 22.85 -6.70 17.36
N VAL A 612 23.96 -7.44 17.49
CA VAL A 612 24.98 -7.18 18.51
C VAL A 612 25.57 -5.78 18.34
N TYR A 613 25.88 -5.36 17.12
CA TYR A 613 26.39 -4.02 16.84
C TYR A 613 25.40 -2.93 17.30
N LEU A 614 24.11 -3.06 16.96
CA LEU A 614 23.07 -2.11 17.34
C LEU A 614 22.89 -2.03 18.86
N LEU A 615 22.78 -3.18 19.54
CA LEU A 615 22.60 -3.23 20.99
C LEU A 615 23.80 -2.66 21.73
N ARG A 616 25.02 -2.96 21.27
CA ARG A 616 26.23 -2.38 21.85
C ARG A 616 26.27 -0.87 21.71
N ARG A 617 25.91 -0.34 20.54
CA ARG A 617 25.87 1.11 20.31
C ARG A 617 24.80 1.78 21.16
N HIS A 618 23.62 1.18 21.25
CA HIS A 618 22.49 1.72 22.01
C HIS A 618 22.76 1.73 23.53
N PHE A 619 23.23 0.61 24.09
CA PHE A 619 23.48 0.45 25.52
C PHE A 619 24.93 0.75 25.95
N ARG A 620 25.77 1.23 25.01
CA ARG A 620 27.20 1.53 25.23
C ARG A 620 28.01 0.35 25.81
N ILE A 621 27.77 -0.85 25.30
CA ILE A 621 28.40 -2.09 25.78
C ILE A 621 29.77 -2.29 25.10
N ARG A 622 30.81 -2.47 25.92
CA ARG A 622 32.19 -2.72 25.46
C ARG A 622 32.31 -4.10 24.78
N VAL A 623 33.25 -4.25 23.85
CA VAL A 623 33.45 -5.51 23.09
C VAL A 623 33.69 -6.70 24.03
N ASP A 624 34.50 -6.50 25.08
CA ASP A 624 34.86 -7.51 26.08
C ASP A 624 33.67 -7.96 26.96
N ARG A 625 32.49 -7.35 26.78
CA ARG A 625 31.25 -7.66 27.50
C ARG A 625 30.22 -8.37 26.62
N VAL A 626 30.59 -8.80 25.41
CA VAL A 626 29.82 -9.76 24.61
C VAL A 626 30.36 -11.16 24.87
N GLN A 627 29.52 -12.08 25.35
CA GLN A 627 29.92 -13.44 25.69
C GLN A 627 29.00 -14.44 24.98
N VAL A 628 29.60 -15.47 24.39
CA VAL A 628 28.88 -16.65 23.90
C VAL A 628 28.87 -17.69 25.02
N LEU A 629 27.69 -18.22 25.35
CA LEU A 629 27.55 -19.30 26.34
C LEU A 629 27.59 -20.64 25.61
N GLU A 630 28.53 -21.51 25.98
CA GLU A 630 28.59 -22.88 25.45
C GLU A 630 27.42 -23.70 26.00
N SER A 631 26.75 -24.48 25.13
CA SER A 631 25.80 -25.49 25.58
C SER A 631 26.52 -26.52 26.47
N ALA A 632 25.81 -27.19 27.38
CA ALA A 632 26.35 -28.07 28.42
C ALA A 632 27.20 -29.30 27.97
N ALA A 633 27.70 -29.34 26.73
CA ALA A 633 28.71 -30.28 26.26
C ALA A 633 30.00 -29.52 25.95
N GLY A 634 30.96 -29.56 26.89
CA GLY A 634 32.17 -28.75 26.87
C GLY A 634 33.11 -29.04 25.69
N VAL A 635 33.30 -28.02 24.86
CA VAL A 635 34.47 -27.86 23.98
C VAL A 635 34.76 -26.36 23.90
N PRO A 636 35.94 -25.86 24.34
CA PRO A 636 36.25 -24.44 24.33
C PRO A 636 36.36 -23.92 22.88
N VAL A 637 35.61 -22.87 22.53
CA VAL A 637 35.84 -22.15 21.27
C VAL A 637 36.88 -21.06 21.50
N THR A 638 38.08 -21.25 20.95
CA THR A 638 39.20 -20.31 20.99
C THR A 638 39.22 -19.32 19.83
N ASP A 639 38.09 -19.01 19.20
CA ASP A 639 38.06 -18.01 18.13
C ASP A 639 37.39 -16.71 18.56
N ARG A 640 38.16 -15.64 18.37
CA ARG A 640 37.92 -14.26 18.81
C ARG A 640 37.32 -13.37 17.70
N GLU A 641 36.89 -13.97 16.58
CA GLU A 641 36.32 -13.27 15.41
C GLU A 641 34.81 -13.10 15.47
#